data_AF-A0A7U4DQM3-F1
#
_entry.id   AF-A0A7U4DQM3-F1
#
_cell.length_a   1.000
_cell.length_b   1.000
_cell.length_c   1.000
_cell.angle_alpha   90.00
_cell.angle_beta   90.00
_cell.angle_gamma   90.00
#
_symmetry.space_group_name_H-M   'P 1'
#
loop_
_entity.id
_entity.type
_entity.pdbx_description
1 polymer ?
#
loop_
_entity_poly.entity_id
_entity_poly.type
_entity_poly.pdbx_seq_one_letter_code
_entity_poly.pdbx_strand_id
1 'polypeptide(L)'
;MRPLALFTHVLLVLLLCAVAVCDTQAGQYPHAFKDSLGREVSLTSPPQRVVCLLSSVTDLLFELDRTEFLVGLSRQDLLNHSALRVPSMGSFFQPDLAAISNAKPDLIIASTSQQAMLQPWLDDPQQHTKVLFFREGSLEEGFARMAQIGTLVEREQQAQAIINRNREQIGLVQARLKQMPPEQRKRVARVVAGNDGISCPGDDSFQNEMIAAAGGIAPQWAKNGGFVEVDVTSWQAFNPQMIYGCDRNMEAVHKMLAQEGWKEVEAVRNRAITQLPCSIACQVTPHVGAAVQWLAASFYPELMADVAKAVSNNTVQGERPLNLDLPYVASAKVVNHRVNDADFKSLVLRFTTPQTVLSTTEGNAQAVQAVGNTSVPMHASLGHMAFGVEQVRKDVAANLGYTPATYTGMMTGADMDNLSMQVRREGDLEAVALVTAGTRGNAQRMSKDVGYAHASGTINILLLTNRTLASEAMARVIITATEAKTAALLDLDIRSTALPWPYPATGTGTDSMIVVQGEGPLVRYTGGHAKIGELIAKAVHAGVTEALIGQNGIKAGRNVLQRLDERKLSLERLVQLYPSTLPPQELERRLERALEEPAIAGFIETALAISDASGSGQIANLTAFERMCSAMSEQLTGTTTLVPATINTPDLLPPVMARVFGLLVAGLSTGPTTSKESQP
;
A
#
# COMPACT_ATOMS: atom_id res chain seq x y z
N MET A 1 -1.86 40.47 69.51
CA MET A 1 -0.38 40.55 69.47
C MET A 1 0.11 39.57 68.40
N ARG A 2 0.85 40.06 67.40
CA ARG A 2 1.70 39.25 66.49
C ARG A 2 2.87 38.61 67.30
N PRO A 3 3.72 37.70 66.78
CA PRO A 3 3.87 37.19 65.41
C PRO A 3 4.12 35.65 65.29
N LEU A 4 3.97 35.07 64.09
CA LEU A 4 4.98 34.18 63.48
C LEU A 4 4.64 33.93 62.00
N ALA A 5 5.10 34.85 61.15
CA ALA A 5 5.16 34.69 59.71
C ALA A 5 6.63 34.50 59.35
N LEU A 6 7.09 33.24 59.25
CA LEU A 6 8.45 32.94 58.78
C LEU A 6 8.63 31.46 58.37
N PHE A 7 7.70 30.83 57.65
CA PHE A 7 7.92 29.45 57.13
C PHE A 7 7.20 29.11 55.82
N THR A 8 6.97 30.11 54.95
CA THR A 8 6.28 29.89 53.66
C THR A 8 6.99 30.49 52.45
N HIS A 9 8.24 30.97 52.59
CA HIS A 9 8.97 31.63 51.50
C HIS A 9 10.25 30.89 51.03
N VAL A 10 10.55 29.71 51.57
CA VAL A 10 11.68 28.87 51.10
C VAL A 10 11.23 27.68 50.25
N LEU A 11 9.94 27.29 50.31
CA LEU A 11 9.41 26.21 49.46
C LEU A 11 8.90 26.68 48.09
N LEU A 12 8.76 27.99 47.88
CA LEU A 12 8.27 28.56 46.61
C LEU A 12 9.39 28.93 45.62
N VAL A 13 10.66 28.92 46.05
CA VAL A 13 11.83 29.22 45.20
C VAL A 13 12.50 27.94 44.68
N LEU A 14 12.23 26.77 45.26
CA LEU A 14 12.70 25.46 44.78
C LEU A 14 11.70 24.73 43.87
N LEU A 15 10.48 25.26 43.70
CA LEU A 15 9.47 24.72 42.77
C LEU A 15 9.41 25.47 41.42
N LEU A 16 10.38 26.36 41.15
CA LEU A 16 10.47 27.20 39.94
C LEU A 16 11.62 26.83 38.99
N CYS A 17 12.33 25.72 39.22
CA CYS A 17 13.47 25.28 38.40
C CYS A 17 13.36 23.86 37.80
N ALA A 18 12.15 23.31 37.63
CA ALA A 18 11.96 22.03 36.93
C ALA A 18 10.77 22.01 35.98
N VAL A 19 10.40 23.18 35.43
CA VAL A 19 9.83 23.19 34.07
C VAL A 19 11.05 23.07 33.16
N ALA A 20 11.49 21.84 32.92
CA ALA A 20 12.23 21.57 31.70
C ALA A 20 11.26 21.89 30.56
N VAL A 21 11.30 23.14 30.12
CA VAL A 21 10.89 23.50 28.78
C VAL A 21 11.67 22.54 27.91
N CYS A 22 10.98 21.54 27.39
CA CYS A 22 11.49 20.76 26.29
C CYS A 22 11.58 21.78 25.16
N ASP A 23 12.73 22.45 25.06
CA ASP A 23 13.10 23.23 23.91
C ASP A 23 13.10 22.24 22.75
N THR A 24 11.97 22.15 22.08
CA THR A 24 11.92 21.69 20.71
C THR A 24 12.80 22.66 19.93
N GLN A 25 14.07 22.30 19.73
CA GLN A 25 14.90 22.99 18.77
C GLN A 25 14.22 22.82 17.41
N ALA A 26 13.41 23.80 17.02
CA ALA A 26 13.06 24.03 15.63
C ALA A 26 14.36 24.01 14.83
N GLY A 27 14.37 23.36 13.67
CA GLY A 27 15.59 23.18 12.88
C GLY A 27 16.25 24.55 12.68
N GLN A 28 17.52 24.70 13.06
CA GLN A 28 18.24 25.95 12.84
C GLN A 28 18.45 26.15 11.33
N TYR A 29 17.57 26.93 10.72
CA TYR A 29 17.77 27.49 9.39
C TYR A 29 18.59 28.79 9.51
N PRO A 30 19.52 29.09 8.57
CA PRO A 30 19.78 28.36 7.33
C PRO A 30 20.45 27.00 7.54
N HIS A 31 20.02 26.00 6.78
CA HIS A 31 20.54 24.63 6.82
C HIS A 31 21.02 24.20 5.43
N ALA A 32 22.20 23.59 5.35
CA ALA A 32 22.78 23.10 4.11
C ALA A 32 22.56 21.59 3.97
N PHE A 33 21.89 21.18 2.89
CA PHE A 33 21.66 19.79 2.54
C PHE A 33 22.63 19.36 1.45
N LYS A 34 23.20 18.15 1.57
CA LYS A 34 24.03 17.56 0.53
C LYS A 34 23.23 16.54 -0.26
N ASP A 35 23.08 16.76 -1.55
CA ASP A 35 22.32 15.87 -2.43
C ASP A 35 23.18 14.73 -3.02
N SER A 36 22.57 13.78 -3.71
CA SER A 36 23.26 12.63 -4.32
C SER A 36 24.14 12.99 -5.54
N LEU A 37 24.12 14.25 -6.00
CA LEU A 37 25.07 14.76 -6.99
C LEU A 37 26.29 15.42 -6.32
N GLY A 38 26.34 15.43 -4.98
CA GLY A 38 27.40 16.05 -4.20
C GLY A 38 27.27 17.56 -4.07
N ARG A 39 26.14 18.15 -4.47
CA ARG A 39 25.90 19.60 -4.39
C ARG A 39 25.44 19.96 -2.97
N GLU A 40 25.87 21.12 -2.50
CA GLU A 40 25.33 21.73 -1.27
C GLU A 40 24.18 22.66 -1.64
N VAL A 41 23.00 22.38 -1.09
CA VAL A 41 21.78 23.14 -1.29
C VAL A 41 21.38 23.75 0.05
N SER A 42 21.60 25.06 0.18
CA SER A 42 21.25 25.80 1.39
C SER A 42 19.80 26.27 1.33
N LEU A 43 19.02 25.91 2.35
CA LEU A 43 17.68 26.44 2.59
C LEU A 43 17.75 27.47 3.72
N THR A 44 17.09 28.61 3.57
CA THR A 44 17.08 29.69 4.57
C THR A 44 15.91 29.59 5.55
N SER A 45 14.93 28.74 5.28
CA SER A 45 13.75 28.47 6.10
C SER A 45 13.21 27.07 5.77
N PRO A 46 12.38 26.46 6.65
CA PRO A 46 11.69 25.22 6.32
C PRO A 46 10.85 25.37 5.05
N PRO A 47 10.88 24.39 4.11
CA PRO A 47 10.10 24.47 2.89
C PRO A 47 8.60 24.46 3.18
N GLN A 48 7.85 25.27 2.44
CA GLN A 48 6.39 25.42 2.58
C GLN A 48 5.63 24.88 1.37
N ARG A 49 6.29 24.70 0.22
CA ARG A 49 5.68 24.28 -1.05
C ARG A 49 6.59 23.30 -1.78
N VAL A 50 6.43 22.01 -1.48
CA VAL A 50 7.27 20.96 -2.03
C VAL A 50 6.58 20.23 -3.18
N VAL A 51 7.27 20.16 -4.32
CA VAL A 51 6.98 19.16 -5.36
C VAL A 51 7.87 17.94 -5.09
N CYS A 52 7.27 16.77 -4.88
CA CYS A 52 8.01 15.52 -4.66
C CYS A 52 7.77 14.56 -5.84
N LEU A 53 8.85 14.24 -6.56
CA LEU A 53 8.85 13.34 -7.71
C LEU A 53 9.45 11.96 -7.39
N LEU A 54 9.69 11.67 -6.11
CA LEU A 54 10.36 10.46 -5.65
C LEU A 54 9.52 9.72 -4.60
N SER A 55 8.98 8.55 -4.95
CA SER A 55 8.04 7.82 -4.10
C SER A 55 8.63 7.44 -2.73
N SER A 56 9.91 7.09 -2.64
CA SER A 56 10.55 6.74 -1.38
C SER A 56 10.58 7.89 -0.37
N VAL A 57 10.62 9.14 -0.86
CA VAL A 57 10.47 10.33 -0.03
C VAL A 57 9.00 10.58 0.27
N THR A 58 8.10 10.45 -0.71
CA THR A 58 6.66 10.57 -0.48
C THR A 58 6.19 9.61 0.63
N ASP A 59 6.54 8.33 0.56
CA ASP A 59 6.21 7.31 1.56
C ASP A 59 6.76 7.67 2.95
N LEU A 60 7.99 8.19 3.02
CA LEU A 60 8.58 8.65 4.28
C LEU A 60 7.80 9.83 4.87
N LEU A 61 7.39 10.79 4.06
CA LEU A 61 6.60 11.94 4.51
C LEU A 61 5.24 11.51 5.09
N PHE A 62 4.63 10.46 4.56
CA PHE A 62 3.44 9.84 5.15
C PHE A 62 3.74 9.20 6.51
N GLU A 63 4.81 8.41 6.63
CA GLU A 63 5.16 7.78 7.91
C GLU A 63 5.57 8.80 8.99
N LEU A 64 6.10 9.96 8.56
CA LEU A 64 6.43 11.08 9.46
C LEU A 64 5.23 11.98 9.79
N ASP A 65 4.06 11.74 9.21
CA ASP A 65 2.87 12.60 9.32
C ASP A 65 3.17 14.07 8.94
N ARG A 66 3.87 14.24 7.81
CA ARG A 66 4.36 15.53 7.28
C ARG A 66 4.09 15.67 5.78
N THR A 67 2.82 15.70 5.41
CA THR A 67 2.38 15.78 3.99
C THR A 67 1.73 17.13 3.62
N GLU A 68 1.53 18.02 4.59
CA GLU A 68 0.75 19.26 4.49
C GLU A 68 1.35 20.31 3.53
N PHE A 69 2.66 20.27 3.31
CA PHE A 69 3.38 21.21 2.43
C PHE A 69 3.53 20.70 0.99
N LEU A 70 3.06 19.47 0.68
CA LEU A 70 3.12 18.93 -0.67
C LEU A 70 2.15 19.69 -1.57
N VAL A 71 2.67 20.22 -2.70
CA VAL A 71 1.89 20.96 -3.71
C VAL A 71 1.83 20.26 -5.05
N GLY A 72 2.54 19.15 -5.21
CA GLY A 72 2.54 18.34 -6.42
C GLY A 72 3.30 17.04 -6.23
N LEU A 73 2.80 15.97 -6.86
CA LEU A 73 3.36 14.64 -6.78
C LEU A 73 3.47 13.99 -8.15
N SER A 74 4.34 12.98 -8.27
CA SER A 74 4.33 12.13 -9.45
C SER A 74 2.97 11.42 -9.61
N ARG A 75 2.57 11.13 -10.85
CA ARG A 75 1.35 10.37 -11.15
C ARG A 75 1.30 9.04 -10.40
N GLN A 76 2.44 8.34 -10.31
CA GLN A 76 2.53 7.08 -9.58
C GLN A 76 2.26 7.24 -8.09
N ASP A 77 2.74 8.33 -7.47
CA ASP A 77 2.48 8.61 -6.06
C ASP A 77 1.02 8.97 -5.82
N LEU A 78 0.36 9.69 -6.72
CA LEU A 78 -1.09 9.97 -6.61
C LEU A 78 -1.97 8.73 -6.74
N LEU A 79 -1.49 7.68 -7.41
CA LEU A 79 -2.15 6.37 -7.48
C LEU A 79 -1.96 5.56 -6.20
N ASN A 80 -0.78 5.67 -5.56
CA ASN A 80 -0.47 4.99 -4.30
C ASN A 80 -1.07 5.72 -3.08
N HIS A 81 -1.15 7.04 -3.13
CA HIS A 81 -1.57 7.95 -2.07
C HIS A 81 -2.82 8.74 -2.47
N SER A 82 -3.86 8.00 -2.85
CA SER A 82 -5.11 8.55 -3.42
C SER A 82 -5.90 9.48 -2.49
N ALA A 83 -5.55 9.52 -1.21
CA ALA A 83 -6.11 10.45 -0.25
C ALA A 83 -5.73 11.91 -0.57
N LEU A 84 -4.51 12.16 -1.08
CA LEU A 84 -4.03 13.50 -1.40
C LEU A 84 -4.79 14.13 -2.57
N ARG A 85 -4.91 15.46 -2.53
CA ARG A 85 -5.59 16.29 -3.52
C ARG A 85 -4.64 17.36 -4.06
N VAL A 86 -3.49 16.91 -4.54
CA VAL A 86 -2.47 17.76 -5.20
C VAL A 86 -2.42 17.41 -6.69
N PRO A 87 -2.06 18.38 -7.57
CA PRO A 87 -1.97 18.13 -9.01
C PRO A 87 -0.89 17.10 -9.36
N SER A 88 -1.11 16.39 -10.47
CA SER A 88 -0.12 15.50 -11.07
C SER A 88 1.02 16.32 -11.67
N MET A 89 2.25 15.95 -11.35
CA MET A 89 3.47 16.54 -11.92
C MET A 89 4.00 15.71 -13.10
N GLY A 90 3.13 14.94 -13.75
CA GLY A 90 3.51 13.95 -14.76
C GLY A 90 4.07 12.67 -14.14
N SER A 91 4.65 11.82 -14.97
CA SER A 91 5.18 10.52 -14.53
C SER A 91 6.58 10.64 -13.95
N PHE A 92 7.01 9.66 -13.15
CA PHE A 92 8.39 9.56 -12.70
C PHE A 92 9.40 9.64 -13.87
N PHE A 93 9.11 9.01 -14.99
CA PHE A 93 10.01 9.00 -16.16
C PHE A 93 9.91 10.29 -16.98
N GLN A 94 8.79 11.00 -16.89
CA GLN A 94 8.52 12.21 -17.67
C GLN A 94 7.71 13.21 -16.85
N PRO A 95 8.40 14.06 -16.06
CA PRO A 95 7.75 15.12 -15.30
C PRO A 95 7.14 16.20 -16.22
N ASP A 96 5.98 16.75 -15.86
CA ASP A 96 5.36 17.90 -16.54
C ASP A 96 5.95 19.22 -16.00
N LEU A 97 6.92 19.76 -16.73
CA LEU A 97 7.64 20.97 -16.30
C LEU A 97 6.73 22.20 -16.16
N ALA A 98 5.67 22.30 -16.97
CA ALA A 98 4.72 23.40 -16.89
C ALA A 98 3.85 23.27 -15.63
N ALA A 99 3.40 22.05 -15.30
CA ALA A 99 2.68 21.80 -14.06
C ALA A 99 3.54 22.13 -12.83
N ILE A 100 4.82 21.72 -12.84
CA ILE A 100 5.77 22.04 -11.76
C ILE A 100 5.94 23.55 -11.60
N SER A 101 6.14 24.29 -12.71
CA SER A 101 6.26 25.75 -12.67
C SER A 101 5.00 26.43 -12.12
N ASN A 102 3.82 25.99 -12.58
CA ASN A 102 2.53 26.49 -12.12
C ASN A 102 2.26 26.22 -10.64
N ALA A 103 2.79 25.13 -10.10
CA ALA A 103 2.69 24.80 -8.69
C ALA A 103 3.51 25.76 -7.80
N LYS A 104 4.42 26.58 -8.38
CA LYS A 104 5.25 27.55 -7.65
C LYS A 104 5.91 26.94 -6.40
N PRO A 105 6.70 25.87 -6.53
CA PRO A 105 7.38 25.26 -5.40
C PRO A 105 8.53 26.13 -4.88
N ASP A 106 8.81 26.04 -3.58
CA ASP A 106 10.08 26.51 -3.01
C ASP A 106 11.13 25.39 -2.97
N LEU A 107 10.70 24.13 -3.07
CA LEU A 107 11.58 22.97 -3.16
C LEU A 107 11.02 21.90 -4.12
N ILE A 108 11.89 21.36 -4.96
CA ILE A 108 11.64 20.17 -5.77
C ILE A 108 12.54 19.04 -5.26
N ILE A 109 11.94 17.89 -4.96
CA ILE A 109 12.65 16.66 -4.62
C ILE A 109 12.53 15.70 -5.80
N ALA A 110 13.67 15.25 -6.35
CA ALA A 110 13.71 14.49 -7.59
C ALA A 110 14.77 13.39 -7.58
N SER A 111 14.67 12.45 -8.51
CA SER A 111 15.71 11.46 -8.79
C SER A 111 16.88 12.09 -9.55
N THR A 112 18.12 11.65 -9.31
CA THR A 112 19.28 12.06 -10.14
C THR A 112 19.07 11.76 -11.63
N SER A 113 18.27 10.75 -11.97
CA SER A 113 17.90 10.45 -13.37
C SER A 113 17.06 11.54 -14.05
N GLN A 114 16.46 12.45 -13.27
CA GLN A 114 15.63 13.56 -13.75
C GLN A 114 16.42 14.88 -13.87
N GLN A 115 17.72 14.88 -13.53
CA GLN A 115 18.53 16.10 -13.50
C GLN A 115 18.47 16.89 -14.82
N ALA A 116 18.66 16.21 -15.95
CA ALA A 116 18.66 16.87 -17.26
C ALA A 116 17.32 17.55 -17.58
N MET A 117 16.20 16.96 -17.15
CA MET A 117 14.86 17.54 -17.37
C MET A 117 14.59 18.74 -16.45
N LEU A 118 15.19 18.76 -15.26
CA LEU A 118 15.05 19.84 -14.28
C LEU A 118 16.17 20.89 -14.35
N GLN A 119 17.02 20.82 -15.37
CA GLN A 119 18.09 21.80 -15.61
C GLN A 119 17.60 23.27 -15.64
N PRO A 120 16.39 23.60 -16.16
CA PRO A 120 15.88 24.97 -16.09
C PRO A 120 15.81 25.57 -14.68
N TRP A 121 15.60 24.74 -13.65
CA TRP A 121 15.60 25.19 -12.24
C TRP A 121 16.99 25.33 -11.64
N LEU A 122 18.01 24.79 -12.30
CA LEU A 122 19.41 24.85 -11.85
C LEU A 122 20.15 26.04 -12.46
N ASP A 123 19.75 26.45 -13.67
CA ASP A 123 20.43 27.48 -14.45
C ASP A 123 20.02 28.91 -14.06
N ASP A 124 18.91 29.09 -13.33
CA ASP A 124 18.45 30.40 -12.88
C ASP A 124 18.91 30.70 -11.44
N PRO A 125 19.98 31.50 -11.25
CA PRO A 125 20.49 31.85 -9.93
C PRO A 125 19.54 32.80 -9.16
N GLN A 126 18.57 33.44 -9.81
CA GLN A 126 17.55 34.26 -9.16
C GLN A 126 16.35 33.42 -8.68
N GLN A 127 16.33 32.13 -9.01
CA GLN A 127 15.20 31.27 -8.69
C GLN A 127 15.13 30.96 -7.19
N HIS A 128 13.96 31.22 -6.63
CA HIS A 128 13.64 30.91 -5.24
C HIS A 128 13.54 29.39 -4.99
N THR A 129 13.07 28.65 -6.00
CA THR A 129 12.93 27.19 -5.95
C THR A 129 14.30 26.51 -5.88
N LYS A 130 14.49 25.66 -4.87
CA LYS A 130 15.65 24.76 -4.79
C LYS A 130 15.31 23.37 -5.31
N VAL A 131 16.33 22.61 -5.72
CA VAL A 131 16.16 21.23 -6.19
C VAL A 131 17.12 20.31 -5.44
N LEU A 132 16.57 19.29 -4.77
CA LEU A 132 17.34 18.21 -4.13
C LEU A 132 17.22 16.94 -4.97
N PHE A 133 18.36 16.41 -5.40
CA PHE A 133 18.41 15.14 -6.13
C PHE A 133 18.84 13.98 -5.23
N PHE A 134 18.08 12.91 -5.26
CA PHE A 134 18.41 11.67 -4.57
C PHE A 134 18.59 10.51 -5.56
N ARG A 135 19.44 9.56 -5.19
CA ARG A 135 19.65 8.30 -5.91
C ARG A 135 19.26 7.13 -5.01
N GLU A 136 18.80 6.04 -5.62
CA GLU A 136 18.65 4.74 -4.96
C GLU A 136 19.92 3.91 -5.20
N GLY A 137 21.01 4.26 -4.49
CA GLY A 137 22.33 3.65 -4.66
C GLY A 137 22.54 2.45 -3.72
N SER A 138 22.71 2.72 -2.43
CA SER A 138 22.91 1.73 -1.37
C SER A 138 21.88 1.88 -0.24
N LEU A 139 21.82 0.89 0.65
CA LEU A 139 21.01 0.95 1.88
C LEU A 139 21.45 2.12 2.77
N GLU A 140 22.76 2.34 2.91
CA GLU A 140 23.30 3.47 3.69
C GLU A 140 22.94 4.82 3.09
N GLU A 141 22.99 4.98 1.76
CA GLU A 141 22.51 6.20 1.10
C GLU A 141 21.01 6.42 1.35
N GLY A 142 20.20 5.35 1.31
CA GLY A 142 18.79 5.43 1.65
C GLY A 142 18.54 5.85 3.11
N PHE A 143 19.30 5.32 4.08
CA PHE A 143 19.20 5.75 5.47
C PHE A 143 19.67 7.19 5.68
N ALA A 144 20.73 7.62 5.00
CA ALA A 144 21.18 9.01 5.03
C ALA A 144 20.12 9.95 4.45
N ARG A 145 19.46 9.57 3.35
CA ARG A 145 18.31 10.31 2.81
C ARG A 145 17.18 10.40 3.83
N MET A 146 16.80 9.30 4.49
CA MET A 146 15.74 9.33 5.51
C MET A 146 16.06 10.32 6.64
N ALA A 147 17.32 10.34 7.10
CA ALA A 147 17.76 11.28 8.12
C ALA A 147 17.68 12.73 7.61
N GLN A 148 18.16 13.00 6.39
CA GLN A 148 18.11 14.33 5.78
C GLN A 148 16.67 14.82 5.59
N ILE A 149 15.75 13.96 5.13
CA ILE A 149 14.33 14.31 5.02
C ILE A 149 13.73 14.53 6.41
N GLY A 150 14.09 13.72 7.41
CA GLY A 150 13.72 13.93 8.80
C GLY A 150 14.11 15.32 9.30
N THR A 151 15.34 15.78 9.03
CA THR A 151 15.77 17.15 9.35
C THR A 151 15.01 18.20 8.54
N LEU A 152 14.81 17.97 7.25
CA LEU A 152 14.06 18.88 6.36
C LEU A 152 12.66 19.17 6.90
N VAL A 153 12.00 18.16 7.48
CA VAL A 153 10.66 18.26 8.03
C VAL A 153 10.61 18.26 9.56
N GLU A 154 11.71 18.57 10.25
CA GLU A 154 11.76 18.71 11.72
C GLU A 154 11.16 17.50 12.48
N ARG A 155 11.48 16.29 12.00
CA ARG A 155 11.07 14.99 12.55
C ARG A 155 12.27 14.04 12.67
N GLU A 156 13.42 14.54 13.11
CA GLU A 156 14.67 13.80 13.19
C GLU A 156 14.56 12.57 14.08
N GLN A 157 13.88 12.69 15.23
CA GLN A 157 13.70 11.57 16.16
C GLN A 157 12.85 10.45 15.54
N GLN A 158 11.77 10.81 14.84
CA GLN A 158 10.91 9.84 14.16
C GLN A 158 11.64 9.19 12.98
N ALA A 159 12.37 9.98 12.17
CA ALA A 159 13.18 9.44 11.08
C ALA A 159 14.27 8.50 11.61
N GLN A 160 14.93 8.85 12.72
CA GLN A 160 15.92 7.98 13.35
C GLN A 160 15.29 6.69 13.90
N ALA A 161 14.07 6.74 14.43
CA ALA A 161 13.35 5.55 14.86
C ALA A 161 13.05 4.61 13.67
N ILE A 162 12.65 5.16 12.52
CA ILE A 162 12.45 4.41 11.28
C ILE A 162 13.76 3.74 10.84
N ILE A 163 14.87 4.48 10.81
CA ILE A 163 16.19 3.94 10.44
C ILE A 163 16.60 2.81 11.39
N ASN A 164 16.49 3.03 12.71
CA ASN A 164 16.85 2.04 13.72
C ASN A 164 16.03 0.76 13.59
N ARG A 165 14.71 0.87 13.34
CA ARG A 165 13.83 -0.27 13.07
C ARG A 165 14.33 -1.08 11.87
N ASN A 166 14.63 -0.44 10.75
CA ASN A 166 15.12 -1.14 9.56
C ASN A 166 16.45 -1.85 9.82
N ARG A 167 17.39 -1.20 10.52
CA ARG A 167 18.67 -1.82 10.90
C ARG A 167 18.49 -3.01 11.84
N GLU A 168 17.60 -2.90 12.82
CA GLU A 168 17.27 -3.99 13.73
C GLU A 168 16.72 -5.20 12.96
N GLN A 169 15.74 -4.99 12.08
CA GLN A 169 15.15 -6.04 11.25
C GLN A 169 16.19 -6.75 10.37
N ILE A 170 17.08 -5.98 9.72
CA ILE A 170 18.20 -6.55 8.95
C ILE A 170 19.14 -7.34 9.85
N GLY A 171 19.46 -6.81 11.04
CA GLY A 171 20.32 -7.46 12.03
C GLY A 171 19.75 -8.81 12.52
N LEU A 172 18.44 -8.89 12.77
CA LEU A 172 17.75 -10.12 13.14
C LEU A 172 17.89 -11.19 12.06
N VAL A 173 17.65 -10.82 10.79
CA VAL A 173 17.82 -11.72 9.64
C VAL A 173 19.25 -12.24 9.56
N GLN A 174 20.23 -11.35 9.61
CA GLN A 174 21.65 -11.73 9.53
C GLN A 174 22.06 -12.62 10.71
N ALA A 175 21.61 -12.33 11.93
CA ALA A 175 21.90 -13.15 13.11
C ALA A 175 21.31 -14.56 12.99
N ARG A 176 20.09 -14.68 12.46
CA ARG A 176 19.45 -15.98 12.21
C ARG A 176 20.20 -16.77 11.12
N LEU A 177 20.58 -16.11 10.03
CA LEU A 177 21.30 -16.73 8.91
C LEU A 177 22.74 -17.16 9.25
N LYS A 178 23.38 -16.59 10.28
CA LYS A 178 24.68 -17.07 10.78
C LYS A 178 24.63 -18.52 11.29
N GLN A 179 23.44 -19.03 11.62
CA GLN A 179 23.25 -20.41 12.03
C GLN A 179 23.20 -21.40 10.85
N MET A 180 23.19 -20.88 9.61
CA MET A 180 23.18 -21.68 8.38
C MET A 180 24.58 -21.76 7.76
N PRO A 181 25.03 -22.93 7.29
CA PRO A 181 26.31 -23.07 6.61
C PRO A 181 26.41 -22.21 5.34
N PRO A 182 27.56 -21.58 5.04
CA PRO A 182 27.74 -20.75 3.84
C PRO A 182 27.40 -21.45 2.52
N GLU A 183 27.66 -22.76 2.42
CA GLU A 183 27.36 -23.59 1.25
C GLU A 183 25.87 -23.77 0.96
N GLN A 184 24.99 -23.47 1.91
CA GLN A 184 23.53 -23.47 1.70
C GLN A 184 23.00 -22.14 1.18
N ARG A 185 23.87 -21.12 1.03
CA ARG A 185 23.46 -19.83 0.48
C ARG A 185 23.08 -19.97 -0.99
N LYS A 186 21.97 -19.32 -1.37
CA LYS A 186 21.38 -19.43 -2.70
C LYS A 186 21.91 -18.32 -3.59
N ARG A 187 22.24 -18.62 -4.83
CA ARG A 187 22.48 -17.60 -5.85
C ARG A 187 21.15 -16.95 -6.22
N VAL A 188 21.03 -15.64 -6.06
CA VAL A 188 19.78 -14.91 -6.27
C VAL A 188 19.99 -13.79 -7.26
N ALA A 189 19.09 -13.64 -8.25
CA ALA A 189 19.10 -12.51 -9.16
C ALA A 189 17.83 -11.66 -9.01
N ARG A 190 18.01 -10.34 -9.02
CA ARG A 190 16.94 -9.37 -9.27
C ARG A 190 16.84 -9.13 -10.77
N VAL A 191 15.66 -9.34 -11.35
CA VAL A 191 15.46 -9.26 -12.81
C VAL A 191 14.40 -8.22 -13.17
N VAL A 192 14.69 -7.45 -14.22
CA VAL A 192 13.73 -6.67 -15.00
C VAL A 192 13.84 -7.13 -16.46
N ALA A 193 12.72 -7.35 -17.13
CA ALA A 193 12.69 -7.73 -18.54
C ALA A 193 12.32 -6.54 -19.43
N GLY A 194 13.12 -6.38 -20.49
CA GLY A 194 12.84 -5.52 -21.64
C GLY A 194 12.27 -6.31 -22.82
N ASN A 195 12.29 -5.72 -24.01
CA ASN A 195 11.77 -6.36 -25.22
C ASN A 195 12.62 -7.56 -25.67
N ASP A 196 13.95 -7.43 -25.63
CA ASP A 196 14.88 -8.40 -26.24
C ASP A 196 15.88 -9.02 -25.25
N GLY A 197 15.68 -8.82 -23.94
CA GLY A 197 16.54 -9.42 -22.92
C GLY A 197 16.15 -9.04 -21.50
N ILE A 198 17.03 -9.40 -20.56
CA ILE A 198 16.90 -9.03 -19.15
C ILE A 198 17.97 -8.01 -18.75
N SER A 199 17.61 -7.18 -17.78
CA SER A 199 18.54 -6.35 -17.05
C SER A 199 18.50 -6.72 -15.56
N CYS A 200 19.67 -6.68 -14.94
CA CYS A 200 19.83 -6.92 -13.50
C CYS A 200 20.44 -5.66 -12.85
N PRO A 201 20.25 -5.44 -11.55
CA PRO A 201 20.97 -4.38 -10.84
C PRO A 201 22.49 -4.55 -10.95
N GLY A 202 23.20 -3.41 -11.09
CA GLY A 202 24.66 -3.39 -11.08
C GLY A 202 25.27 -3.79 -9.74
N ASP A 203 26.58 -4.01 -9.72
CA ASP A 203 27.29 -4.57 -8.57
C ASP A 203 27.24 -3.67 -7.32
N ASP A 204 27.05 -2.36 -7.50
CA ASP A 204 26.96 -1.32 -6.45
C ASP A 204 25.53 -0.99 -6.00
N SER A 205 24.55 -1.84 -6.34
CA SER A 205 23.13 -1.56 -6.12
C SER A 205 22.59 -2.02 -4.76
N PHE A 206 21.67 -1.24 -4.19
CA PHE A 206 20.99 -1.58 -2.94
C PHE A 206 20.18 -2.88 -3.08
N GLN A 207 19.72 -3.23 -4.29
CA GLN A 207 19.05 -4.51 -4.52
C GLN A 207 19.99 -5.70 -4.31
N ASN A 208 21.26 -5.57 -4.68
CA ASN A 208 22.27 -6.58 -4.39
C ASN A 208 22.67 -6.57 -2.91
N GLU A 209 22.70 -5.40 -2.26
CA GLU A 209 22.85 -5.32 -0.79
C GLU A 209 21.69 -5.99 -0.05
N MET A 210 20.45 -5.83 -0.51
CA MET A 210 19.28 -6.54 0.04
C MET A 210 19.39 -8.05 -0.13
N ILE A 211 19.83 -8.52 -1.31
CA ILE A 211 20.08 -9.95 -1.56
C ILE A 211 21.10 -10.48 -0.54
N ALA A 212 22.23 -9.78 -0.38
CA ALA A 212 23.29 -10.16 0.54
C ALA A 212 22.81 -10.14 2.01
N ALA A 213 22.08 -9.09 2.40
CA ALA A 213 21.50 -8.96 3.74
C ALA A 213 20.48 -10.06 4.05
N ALA A 214 19.76 -10.56 3.04
CA ALA A 214 18.84 -11.69 3.14
C ALA A 214 19.54 -13.06 3.02
N GLY A 215 20.87 -13.12 2.99
CA GLY A 215 21.66 -14.35 2.95
C GLY A 215 21.89 -14.94 1.56
N GLY A 216 21.44 -14.27 0.51
CA GLY A 216 21.68 -14.68 -0.86
C GLY A 216 23.09 -14.31 -1.35
N ILE A 217 23.55 -15.02 -2.37
CA ILE A 217 24.73 -14.66 -3.16
C ILE A 217 24.23 -13.81 -4.32
N ALA A 218 24.52 -12.52 -4.29
CA ALA A 218 24.19 -11.59 -5.38
C ALA A 218 25.10 -11.83 -6.59
N PRO A 219 24.63 -11.53 -7.82
CA PRO A 219 25.48 -11.62 -9.00
C PRO A 219 26.59 -10.56 -8.98
N GLN A 220 27.64 -10.82 -9.75
CA GLN A 220 28.72 -9.88 -10.03
C GLN A 220 28.89 -9.79 -11.54
N TRP A 221 28.37 -8.73 -12.15
CA TRP A 221 28.34 -8.52 -13.59
C TRP A 221 29.56 -7.75 -14.11
N ALA A 222 30.44 -7.29 -13.21
CA ALA A 222 31.54 -6.36 -13.49
C ALA A 222 31.05 -5.04 -14.10
N LYS A 223 29.84 -4.61 -13.71
CA LYS A 223 29.22 -3.37 -14.17
C LYS A 223 28.47 -2.72 -13.00
N ASN A 224 28.69 -1.44 -12.79
CA ASN A 224 27.97 -0.61 -11.82
C ASN A 224 26.79 0.12 -12.49
N GLY A 225 25.85 0.59 -11.67
CA GLY A 225 24.69 1.37 -12.10
C GLY A 225 23.35 0.72 -11.76
N GLY A 226 22.26 1.46 -12.04
CA GLY A 226 20.91 1.06 -11.62
C GLY A 226 20.46 -0.29 -12.19
N PHE A 227 20.52 -0.45 -13.51
CA PHE A 227 20.25 -1.71 -14.20
C PHE A 227 21.22 -1.87 -15.38
N VAL A 228 21.84 -3.04 -15.48
CA VAL A 228 22.81 -3.41 -16.50
C VAL A 228 22.26 -4.56 -17.33
N GLU A 229 22.46 -4.50 -18.64
CA GLU A 229 22.13 -5.61 -19.53
C GLU A 229 23.03 -6.81 -19.23
N VAL A 230 22.38 -7.97 -19.10
CA VAL A 230 23.02 -9.26 -18.85
C VAL A 230 22.90 -10.07 -20.13
N ASP A 231 24.00 -10.69 -20.58
CA ASP A 231 23.98 -11.61 -21.71
C ASP A 231 23.67 -13.04 -21.24
N VAL A 232 23.21 -13.88 -22.17
CA VAL A 232 22.82 -15.28 -21.90
C VAL A 232 23.98 -16.09 -21.30
N THR A 233 25.23 -15.86 -21.72
CA THR A 233 26.38 -16.61 -21.23
C THR A 233 26.64 -16.29 -19.77
N SER A 234 26.67 -14.99 -19.41
CA SER A 234 26.82 -14.53 -18.04
C SER A 234 25.67 -15.01 -17.14
N TRP A 235 24.43 -14.98 -17.65
CA TRP A 235 23.25 -15.47 -16.95
C TRP A 235 23.35 -16.97 -16.63
N GLN A 236 23.72 -17.78 -17.62
CA GLN A 236 23.88 -19.22 -17.47
C GLN A 236 25.08 -19.57 -16.57
N ALA A 237 26.15 -18.78 -16.62
CA ALA A 237 27.31 -18.96 -15.74
C ALA A 237 26.96 -18.67 -14.27
N PHE A 238 26.20 -17.60 -14.00
CA PHE A 238 25.71 -17.32 -12.65
C PHE A 238 24.69 -18.37 -12.17
N ASN A 239 23.85 -18.89 -13.08
CA ASN A 239 22.87 -19.93 -12.83
C ASN A 239 22.07 -19.68 -11.52
N PRO A 240 21.24 -18.63 -11.47
CA PRO A 240 20.50 -18.29 -10.25
C PRO A 240 19.61 -19.45 -9.80
N GLN A 241 19.53 -19.63 -8.49
CA GLN A 241 18.66 -20.61 -7.82
C GLN A 241 17.33 -19.98 -7.37
N MET A 242 17.32 -18.66 -7.21
CA MET A 242 16.12 -17.87 -6.96
C MET A 242 16.16 -16.63 -7.86
N ILE A 243 14.98 -16.20 -8.32
CA ILE A 243 14.80 -14.92 -9.02
C ILE A 243 13.74 -14.12 -8.28
N TYR A 244 13.92 -12.81 -8.16
CA TYR A 244 12.82 -11.93 -7.78
C TYR A 244 12.65 -10.75 -8.74
N GLY A 245 11.39 -10.34 -8.95
CA GLY A 245 10.96 -9.25 -9.84
C GLY A 245 9.92 -8.34 -9.15
N CYS A 246 9.57 -7.19 -9.74
CA CYS A 246 8.48 -6.37 -9.21
C CYS A 246 7.17 -6.75 -9.88
N ASP A 247 6.06 -6.54 -9.18
CA ASP A 247 4.69 -6.74 -9.65
C ASP A 247 4.38 -6.06 -10.99
N ARG A 248 4.92 -4.87 -11.25
CA ARG A 248 4.70 -4.13 -12.51
C ARG A 248 5.41 -4.71 -13.74
N ASN A 249 6.40 -5.58 -13.57
CA ASN A 249 7.19 -6.14 -14.68
C ASN A 249 7.22 -7.67 -14.69
N MET A 250 6.63 -8.35 -13.69
CA MET A 250 6.74 -9.79 -13.52
C MET A 250 6.20 -10.61 -14.71
N GLU A 251 5.14 -10.15 -15.37
CA GLU A 251 4.62 -10.83 -16.57
C GLU A 251 5.66 -10.85 -17.71
N ALA A 252 6.33 -9.71 -17.95
CA ALA A 252 7.40 -9.62 -18.92
C ALA A 252 8.60 -10.48 -18.52
N VAL A 253 8.94 -10.51 -17.22
CA VAL A 253 9.99 -11.39 -16.67
C VAL A 253 9.68 -12.86 -16.96
N HIS A 254 8.47 -13.33 -16.65
CA HIS A 254 8.07 -14.71 -16.94
C HIS A 254 8.14 -15.03 -18.43
N LYS A 255 7.66 -14.12 -19.29
CA LYS A 255 7.71 -14.31 -20.75
C LYS A 255 9.14 -14.39 -21.26
N MET A 256 10.04 -13.54 -20.78
CA MET A 256 11.44 -13.52 -21.17
C MET A 256 12.17 -14.78 -20.69
N LEU A 257 11.98 -15.15 -19.42
CA LEU A 257 12.60 -16.33 -18.81
C LEU A 257 12.10 -17.66 -19.39
N ALA A 258 11.01 -17.66 -20.18
CA ALA A 258 10.54 -18.84 -20.90
C ALA A 258 11.26 -19.08 -22.25
N GLN A 259 12.02 -18.10 -22.74
CA GLN A 259 12.76 -18.20 -24.00
C GLN A 259 14.04 -19.03 -23.86
N GLU A 260 14.54 -19.56 -24.98
CA GLU A 260 15.82 -20.29 -25.02
C GLU A 260 16.99 -19.39 -24.62
N GLY A 261 17.93 -19.94 -23.88
CA GLY A 261 19.05 -19.21 -23.28
C GLY A 261 18.76 -18.74 -21.84
N TRP A 262 17.53 -18.31 -21.56
CA TRP A 262 17.13 -17.80 -20.25
C TRP A 262 16.53 -18.88 -19.34
N LYS A 263 15.76 -19.83 -19.91
CA LYS A 263 14.98 -20.83 -19.16
C LYS A 263 15.81 -21.95 -18.52
N GLU A 264 17.08 -22.07 -18.90
CA GLU A 264 17.95 -23.19 -18.54
C GLU A 264 18.51 -23.10 -17.12
N VAL A 265 18.35 -21.96 -16.45
CA VAL A 265 18.85 -21.77 -15.08
C VAL A 265 17.97 -22.49 -14.04
N GLU A 266 18.59 -22.85 -12.92
CA GLU A 266 17.96 -23.63 -11.85
C GLU A 266 16.68 -22.97 -11.31
N ALA A 267 16.67 -21.65 -11.15
CA ALA A 267 15.51 -20.91 -10.66
C ALA A 267 14.27 -21.11 -11.54
N VAL A 268 14.41 -21.09 -12.87
CA VAL A 268 13.28 -21.27 -13.80
C VAL A 268 12.80 -22.72 -13.78
N ARG A 269 13.73 -23.68 -13.82
CA ARG A 269 13.41 -25.13 -13.76
C ARG A 269 12.66 -25.51 -12.49
N ASN A 270 13.06 -24.93 -11.36
CA ASN A 270 12.46 -25.19 -10.05
C ASN A 270 11.27 -24.27 -9.72
N ARG A 271 10.87 -23.40 -10.65
CA ARG A 271 9.82 -22.38 -10.44
C ARG A 271 10.07 -21.50 -9.21
N ALA A 272 11.34 -21.23 -8.93
CA ALA A 272 11.81 -20.45 -7.81
C ALA A 272 11.89 -18.96 -8.16
N ILE A 273 10.76 -18.40 -8.59
CA ILE A 273 10.59 -17.00 -8.98
C ILE A 273 9.59 -16.37 -8.01
N THR A 274 9.97 -15.29 -7.33
CA THR A 274 9.11 -14.57 -6.39
C THR A 274 8.91 -13.11 -6.78
N GLN A 275 7.83 -12.51 -6.31
CA GLN A 275 7.42 -11.15 -6.66
C GLN A 275 7.34 -10.28 -5.41
N LEU A 276 7.92 -9.09 -5.49
CA LEU A 276 7.73 -8.03 -4.50
C LEU A 276 6.94 -6.87 -5.13
N PRO A 277 6.19 -6.06 -4.35
CA PRO A 277 5.62 -4.81 -4.82
C PRO A 277 6.71 -3.89 -5.38
N CYS A 278 6.41 -3.16 -6.47
CA CYS A 278 7.36 -2.22 -7.07
C CYS A 278 7.86 -1.16 -6.08
N SER A 279 6.98 -0.67 -5.20
CA SER A 279 7.35 0.28 -4.13
C SER A 279 8.44 -0.26 -3.21
N ILE A 280 8.47 -1.57 -2.96
CA ILE A 280 9.45 -2.21 -2.09
C ILE A 280 10.70 -2.61 -2.88
N ALA A 281 10.53 -3.16 -4.08
CA ALA A 281 11.61 -3.81 -4.81
C ALA A 281 12.50 -2.84 -5.61
N CYS A 282 12.04 -1.61 -5.85
CA CYS A 282 12.70 -0.66 -6.73
C CYS A 282 13.26 0.57 -6.00
N GLN A 283 13.07 0.69 -4.68
CA GLN A 283 13.46 1.87 -3.90
C GLN A 283 13.86 1.49 -2.47
N VAL A 284 14.70 2.29 -1.81
CA VAL A 284 14.98 2.14 -0.37
C VAL A 284 13.89 2.84 0.44
N THR A 285 12.81 2.13 0.73
CA THR A 285 11.65 2.67 1.46
C THR A 285 11.87 2.73 2.97
N PRO A 286 11.03 3.46 3.71
CA PRO A 286 10.96 3.39 5.16
C PRO A 286 10.76 1.99 5.76
N HIS A 287 10.46 0.97 4.94
CA HIS A 287 10.22 -0.42 5.33
C HIS A 287 11.23 -1.41 4.71
N VAL A 288 12.40 -0.96 4.26
CA VAL A 288 13.41 -1.82 3.61
C VAL A 288 13.88 -3.00 4.47
N GLY A 289 13.89 -2.88 5.81
CA GLY A 289 14.19 -3.98 6.72
C GLY A 289 13.18 -5.11 6.63
N ALA A 290 11.89 -4.79 6.54
CA ALA A 290 10.83 -5.75 6.28
C ALA A 290 10.94 -6.39 4.88
N ALA A 291 11.47 -5.66 3.89
CA ALA A 291 11.77 -6.18 2.57
C ALA A 291 12.88 -7.24 2.61
N VAL A 292 13.95 -6.99 3.37
CA VAL A 292 15.03 -7.97 3.60
C VAL A 292 14.50 -9.20 4.34
N GLN A 293 13.64 -9.04 5.34
CA GLN A 293 12.97 -10.16 5.99
C GLN A 293 12.11 -10.97 5.01
N TRP A 294 11.38 -10.30 4.10
CA TRP A 294 10.57 -10.97 3.07
C TRP A 294 11.46 -11.80 2.15
N LEU A 295 12.53 -11.21 1.61
CA LEU A 295 13.48 -11.92 0.77
C LEU A 295 14.08 -13.12 1.50
N ALA A 296 14.53 -12.97 2.74
CA ALA A 296 15.07 -14.08 3.53
C ALA A 296 14.04 -15.20 3.74
N ALA A 297 12.78 -14.86 4.04
CA ALA A 297 11.69 -15.83 4.16
C ALA A 297 11.34 -16.51 2.83
N SER A 298 11.55 -15.84 1.70
CA SER A 298 11.38 -16.44 0.37
C SER A 298 12.54 -17.36 0.00
N PHE A 299 13.76 -17.02 0.42
CA PHE A 299 14.95 -17.82 0.12
C PHE A 299 15.03 -19.06 1.02
N TYR A 300 14.69 -18.91 2.31
CA TYR A 300 14.88 -19.90 3.36
C TYR A 300 13.64 -20.05 4.25
N PRO A 301 12.47 -20.45 3.70
CA PRO A 301 11.21 -20.48 4.44
C PRO A 301 11.30 -21.33 5.71
N GLU A 302 11.90 -22.52 5.65
CA GLU A 302 12.03 -23.43 6.80
C GLU A 302 12.86 -22.82 7.94
N LEU A 303 14.02 -22.22 7.62
CA LEU A 303 14.90 -21.59 8.61
C LEU A 303 14.21 -20.39 9.27
N MET A 304 13.51 -19.58 8.47
CA MET A 304 12.77 -18.41 8.95
C MET A 304 11.50 -18.82 9.70
N ALA A 305 10.98 -20.02 9.51
CA ALA A 305 9.84 -20.56 10.24
C ALA A 305 10.21 -21.18 11.59
N ASP A 306 11.42 -21.72 11.72
CA ASP A 306 11.83 -22.50 12.90
C ASP A 306 11.99 -21.65 14.16
N VAL A 307 11.02 -21.73 15.08
CA VAL A 307 11.02 -20.98 16.35
C VAL A 307 12.28 -21.25 17.18
N ALA A 308 12.90 -22.43 17.07
CA ALA A 308 14.14 -22.73 17.79
C ALA A 308 15.37 -21.98 17.23
N LYS A 309 15.24 -21.39 16.04
CA LYS A 309 16.27 -20.56 15.39
C LYS A 309 16.06 -19.07 15.62
N ALA A 310 14.96 -18.68 16.27
CA ALA A 310 14.71 -17.30 16.62
C ALA A 310 15.88 -16.72 17.43
N VAL A 311 16.29 -15.50 17.12
CA VAL A 311 17.41 -14.82 17.77
C VAL A 311 16.97 -13.73 18.76
N SER A 312 15.67 -13.45 18.79
CA SER A 312 15.02 -12.56 19.74
C SER A 312 14.00 -13.32 20.59
N ASN A 313 13.74 -12.80 21.80
CA ASN A 313 12.67 -13.32 22.64
C ASN A 313 11.32 -12.81 22.17
N ASN A 314 10.30 -13.65 22.29
CA ASN A 314 8.92 -13.22 22.17
C ASN A 314 8.61 -12.23 23.30
N THR A 315 8.07 -11.07 22.96
CA THR A 315 7.85 -10.00 23.95
C THR A 315 6.74 -9.04 23.53
N VAL A 316 6.02 -8.48 24.50
CA VAL A 316 5.13 -7.33 24.29
C VAL A 316 5.97 -6.06 24.35
N GLN A 317 5.89 -5.25 23.29
CA GLN A 317 6.67 -4.03 23.11
C GLN A 317 5.89 -2.77 23.48
N GLY A 318 4.57 -2.79 23.35
CA GLY A 318 3.71 -1.65 23.68
C GLY A 318 2.24 -1.93 23.49
N GLU A 319 1.40 -1.09 24.07
CA GLU A 319 -0.06 -1.24 24.02
C GLU A 319 -0.74 0.11 23.79
N ARG A 320 -1.74 0.12 22.92
CA ARG A 320 -2.63 1.26 22.67
C ARG A 320 -4.05 0.88 23.09
N PRO A 321 -4.60 1.46 24.16
CA PRO A 321 -5.96 1.14 24.59
C PRO A 321 -7.00 1.63 23.58
N LEU A 322 -8.12 0.90 23.49
CA LEU A 322 -9.29 1.29 22.71
C LEU A 322 -10.44 1.60 23.68
N ASN A 323 -11.14 2.71 23.42
CA ASN A 323 -12.29 3.11 24.22
C ASN A 323 -13.55 2.34 23.81
N LEU A 324 -13.72 1.13 24.35
CA LEU A 324 -14.88 0.26 24.12
C LEU A 324 -15.67 0.09 25.41
N ASP A 325 -16.87 0.67 25.46
CA ASP A 325 -17.71 0.72 26.65
C ASP A 325 -18.82 -0.35 26.60
N LEU A 326 -18.42 -1.62 26.78
CA LEU A 326 -19.34 -2.74 26.96
C LEU A 326 -19.02 -3.43 28.29
N PRO A 327 -19.99 -3.60 29.22
CA PRO A 327 -19.71 -4.08 30.58
C PRO A 327 -19.00 -5.44 30.68
N TYR A 328 -19.21 -6.31 29.69
CA TYR A 328 -18.61 -7.64 29.63
C TYR A 328 -17.21 -7.66 28.98
N VAL A 329 -16.71 -6.51 28.52
CA VAL A 329 -15.35 -6.32 27.98
C VAL A 329 -14.47 -5.69 29.04
N ALA A 330 -13.58 -6.49 29.63
CA ALA A 330 -12.66 -6.03 30.68
C ALA A 330 -11.57 -5.10 30.15
N SER A 331 -11.14 -5.27 28.90
CA SER A 331 -10.18 -4.39 28.23
C SER A 331 -10.18 -4.62 26.72
N ALA A 332 -10.02 -3.55 25.95
CA ALA A 332 -9.77 -3.60 24.51
C ALA A 332 -8.50 -2.81 24.18
N LYS A 333 -7.57 -3.40 23.43
CA LYS A 333 -6.28 -2.76 23.09
C LYS A 333 -5.68 -3.31 21.81
N VAL A 334 -4.86 -2.49 21.16
CA VAL A 334 -3.90 -2.93 20.14
C VAL A 334 -2.56 -3.15 20.81
N VAL A 335 -1.98 -4.33 20.64
CA VAL A 335 -0.72 -4.76 21.26
C VAL A 335 0.35 -4.87 20.18
N ASN A 336 1.43 -4.11 20.31
CA ASN A 336 2.64 -4.28 19.52
C ASN A 336 3.51 -5.32 20.22
N HIS A 337 3.89 -6.37 19.51
CA HIS A 337 4.63 -7.47 20.10
C HIS A 337 5.49 -8.20 19.09
N ARG A 338 6.62 -8.75 19.54
CA ARG A 338 7.53 -9.56 18.74
C ARG A 338 7.24 -11.03 18.95
N VAL A 339 7.17 -11.79 17.87
CA VAL A 339 7.05 -13.24 17.86
C VAL A 339 7.98 -13.81 16.80
N ASN A 340 8.91 -14.68 17.19
CA ASN A 340 9.84 -15.37 16.26
C ASN A 340 10.59 -14.39 15.33
N ASP A 341 11.19 -13.34 15.87
CA ASP A 341 11.92 -12.27 15.14
C ASP A 341 11.09 -11.36 14.22
N ALA A 342 9.76 -11.51 14.20
CA ALA A 342 8.86 -10.63 13.46
C ALA A 342 8.03 -9.77 14.42
N ASP A 343 7.83 -8.51 14.04
CA ASP A 343 6.97 -7.58 14.77
C ASP A 343 5.53 -7.68 14.27
N PHE A 344 4.60 -7.94 15.19
CA PHE A 344 3.17 -8.07 14.95
C PHE A 344 2.41 -6.94 15.66
N LYS A 345 1.18 -6.67 15.19
CA LYS A 345 0.22 -5.81 15.88
C LYS A 345 -1.10 -6.55 16.05
N SER A 346 -1.54 -6.73 17.29
CA SER A 346 -2.71 -7.55 17.62
C SER A 346 -3.80 -6.74 18.33
N LEU A 347 -4.99 -6.69 17.76
CA LEU A 347 -6.20 -6.32 18.50
C LEU A 347 -6.51 -7.44 19.51
N VAL A 348 -6.69 -7.10 20.77
CA VAL A 348 -7.06 -8.03 21.85
C VAL A 348 -8.19 -7.43 22.67
N LEU A 349 -9.30 -8.15 22.74
CA LEU A 349 -10.43 -7.86 23.64
C LEU A 349 -10.49 -8.97 24.68
N ARG A 350 -10.30 -8.61 25.95
CA ARG A 350 -10.45 -9.52 27.10
C ARG A 350 -11.83 -9.33 27.70
N PHE A 351 -12.51 -10.44 28.01
CA PHE A 351 -13.82 -10.41 28.65
C PHE A 351 -13.72 -10.46 30.18
N THR A 352 -14.74 -9.95 30.87
CA THR A 352 -14.87 -10.09 32.33
C THR A 352 -15.30 -11.49 32.73
N THR A 353 -16.12 -12.12 31.90
CA THR A 353 -16.63 -13.49 32.00
C THR A 353 -16.35 -14.22 30.68
N PRO A 354 -16.02 -15.53 30.70
CA PRO A 354 -15.85 -16.28 29.46
C PRO A 354 -17.10 -16.25 28.58
N GLN A 355 -16.93 -15.99 27.29
CA GLN A 355 -18.00 -15.83 26.31
C GLN A 355 -18.10 -17.03 25.37
N THR A 356 -19.27 -17.23 24.78
CA THR A 356 -19.41 -18.02 23.54
C THR A 356 -19.12 -17.10 22.35
N VAL A 357 -18.39 -17.60 21.36
CA VAL A 357 -18.08 -16.87 20.14
C VAL A 357 -18.33 -17.76 18.92
N LEU A 358 -18.87 -17.16 17.86
CA LEU A 358 -18.96 -17.79 16.56
C LEU A 358 -17.91 -17.17 15.64
N SER A 359 -16.94 -17.97 15.22
CA SER A 359 -15.84 -17.58 14.32
C SER A 359 -15.95 -18.31 12.99
N THR A 360 -15.63 -17.62 11.89
CA THR A 360 -15.50 -18.26 10.57
C THR A 360 -14.21 -19.07 10.41
N THR A 361 -13.24 -18.89 11.31
CA THR A 361 -11.96 -19.64 11.30
C THR A 361 -11.97 -20.83 12.26
N GLU A 362 -12.68 -20.74 13.38
CA GLU A 362 -12.66 -21.73 14.47
C GLU A 362 -14.03 -22.38 14.74
N GLY A 363 -15.09 -21.93 14.07
CA GLY A 363 -16.45 -22.37 14.34
C GLY A 363 -16.99 -21.81 15.65
N ASN A 364 -17.81 -22.60 16.35
CA ASN A 364 -18.44 -22.19 17.60
C ASN A 364 -17.55 -22.57 18.79
N ALA A 365 -16.92 -21.58 19.42
CA ALA A 365 -16.05 -21.76 20.58
C ALA A 365 -16.74 -21.28 21.86
N GLN A 366 -16.57 -22.05 22.94
CA GLN A 366 -17.15 -21.79 24.25
C GLN A 366 -16.06 -21.46 25.27
N ALA A 367 -16.44 -20.77 26.35
CA ALA A 367 -15.53 -20.39 27.44
C ALA A 367 -14.31 -19.57 26.96
N VAL A 368 -14.51 -18.75 25.93
CA VAL A 368 -13.46 -17.89 25.37
C VAL A 368 -13.24 -16.69 26.30
N GLN A 369 -11.99 -16.49 26.73
CA GLN A 369 -11.60 -15.41 27.64
C GLN A 369 -11.22 -14.14 26.89
N ALA A 370 -10.73 -14.28 25.66
CA ALA A 370 -10.37 -13.16 24.81
C ALA A 370 -10.54 -13.48 23.33
N VAL A 371 -10.80 -12.45 22.55
CA VAL A 371 -10.80 -12.52 21.08
C VAL A 371 -9.82 -11.53 20.51
N GLY A 372 -9.39 -11.75 19.27
CA GLY A 372 -8.48 -10.82 18.64
C GLY A 372 -8.38 -10.92 17.12
N ASN A 373 -7.61 -9.99 16.57
CA ASN A 373 -7.27 -9.93 15.16
C ASN A 373 -5.82 -9.49 15.06
N THR A 374 -4.98 -10.28 14.39
CA THR A 374 -3.52 -10.08 14.36
C THR A 374 -3.06 -9.67 12.97
N SER A 375 -2.43 -8.49 12.84
CA SER A 375 -1.73 -8.08 11.64
C SER A 375 -0.45 -8.92 11.49
N VAL A 376 -0.36 -9.65 10.37
CA VAL A 376 0.77 -10.54 10.09
C VAL A 376 1.62 -9.93 8.97
N PRO A 377 2.89 -9.57 9.25
CA PRO A 377 3.75 -9.03 8.21
C PRO A 377 4.09 -10.10 7.16
N MET A 378 4.34 -9.68 5.92
CA MET A 378 4.55 -10.59 4.78
C MET A 378 5.65 -11.63 4.99
N HIS A 379 6.75 -11.25 5.63
CA HIS A 379 7.85 -12.18 5.91
C HIS A 379 7.44 -13.27 6.92
N ALA A 380 6.62 -12.95 7.92
CA ALA A 380 6.07 -13.95 8.83
C ALA A 380 5.04 -14.83 8.11
N SER A 381 4.29 -14.29 7.14
CA SER A 381 3.38 -15.09 6.32
C SER A 381 4.09 -16.10 5.44
N LEU A 382 5.29 -15.80 4.93
CA LEU A 382 6.04 -16.71 4.06
C LEU A 382 6.96 -17.64 4.85
N GLY A 383 7.55 -17.14 5.94
CA GLY A 383 8.39 -17.90 6.86
C GLY A 383 7.53 -18.65 7.87
N HIS A 384 7.00 -17.95 8.88
CA HIS A 384 6.39 -18.59 10.06
C HIS A 384 5.18 -19.49 9.71
N MET A 385 4.48 -19.24 8.61
CA MET A 385 3.39 -20.11 8.15
C MET A 385 3.85 -21.31 7.31
N ALA A 386 5.14 -21.51 7.07
CA ALA A 386 5.64 -22.67 6.33
C ALA A 386 5.26 -24.01 7.00
N PHE A 387 5.12 -24.02 8.33
CA PHE A 387 4.61 -25.15 9.11
C PHE A 387 3.10 -25.10 9.38
N GLY A 388 2.38 -24.18 8.74
CA GLY A 388 0.95 -23.98 8.87
C GLY A 388 0.55 -22.83 9.78
N VAL A 389 -0.65 -22.31 9.53
CA VAL A 389 -1.24 -21.15 10.24
C VAL A 389 -1.42 -21.42 11.73
N GLU A 390 -1.67 -22.68 12.12
CA GLU A 390 -1.90 -23.07 13.50
C GLU A 390 -0.70 -22.83 14.42
N GLN A 391 0.53 -22.96 13.90
CA GLN A 391 1.72 -22.69 14.70
C GLN A 391 1.81 -21.20 15.06
N VAL A 392 1.63 -20.32 14.07
CA VAL A 392 1.61 -18.87 14.27
C VAL A 392 0.52 -18.46 15.26
N ARG A 393 -0.68 -19.04 15.15
CA ARG A 393 -1.79 -18.77 16.07
C ARG A 393 -1.46 -19.17 17.50
N LYS A 394 -0.82 -20.32 17.71
CA LYS A 394 -0.36 -20.77 19.04
C LYS A 394 0.67 -19.81 19.63
N ASP A 395 1.67 -19.42 18.84
CA ASP A 395 2.77 -18.56 19.31
C ASP A 395 2.27 -17.15 19.63
N VAL A 396 1.37 -16.61 18.80
CA VAL A 396 0.69 -15.33 19.05
C VAL A 396 -0.17 -15.41 20.31
N ALA A 397 -1.01 -16.44 20.46
CA ALA A 397 -1.86 -16.61 21.64
C ALA A 397 -1.01 -16.71 22.93
N ALA A 398 0.04 -17.53 22.90
CA ALA A 398 0.96 -17.71 24.03
C ALA A 398 1.66 -16.40 24.39
N ASN A 399 2.15 -15.64 23.40
CA ASN A 399 2.79 -14.34 23.62
C ASN A 399 1.83 -13.28 24.18
N LEU A 400 0.53 -13.42 23.89
CA LEU A 400 -0.53 -12.57 24.46
C LEU A 400 -1.03 -13.06 25.82
N GLY A 401 -0.50 -14.17 26.35
CA GLY A 401 -0.85 -14.72 27.65
C GLY A 401 -2.08 -15.64 27.65
N TYR A 402 -2.43 -16.23 26.50
CA TYR A 402 -3.58 -17.12 26.35
C TYR A 402 -3.19 -18.49 25.79
N THR A 403 -4.11 -19.44 25.91
CA THR A 403 -4.05 -20.74 25.22
C THR A 403 -4.99 -20.75 24.01
N PRO A 404 -4.78 -21.63 23.02
CA PRO A 404 -5.72 -21.81 21.91
C PRO A 404 -7.15 -22.19 22.33
N ALA A 405 -7.34 -22.74 23.54
CA ALA A 405 -8.67 -23.07 24.07
C ALA A 405 -9.40 -21.86 24.66
N THR A 406 -8.67 -20.80 25.00
CA THR A 406 -9.19 -19.61 25.71
C THR A 406 -9.17 -18.35 24.85
N TYR A 407 -8.57 -18.40 23.66
CA TYR A 407 -8.41 -17.28 22.75
C TYR A 407 -8.81 -17.67 21.33
N THR A 408 -9.72 -16.89 20.76
CA THR A 408 -10.14 -17.04 19.35
C THR A 408 -9.66 -15.83 18.56
N GLY A 409 -8.81 -16.08 17.56
CA GLY A 409 -8.05 -15.04 16.88
C GLY A 409 -8.16 -15.13 15.36
N MET A 410 -8.42 -14.00 14.72
CA MET A 410 -8.27 -13.83 13.27
C MET A 410 -6.86 -13.34 12.92
N MET A 411 -6.49 -13.47 11.65
CA MET A 411 -5.25 -12.95 11.09
C MET A 411 -5.56 -12.07 9.88
N THR A 412 -4.87 -10.94 9.76
CA THR A 412 -5.10 -9.95 8.71
C THR A 412 -3.78 -9.49 8.10
N GLY A 413 -3.80 -9.20 6.79
CA GLY A 413 -2.69 -8.50 6.13
C GLY A 413 -2.78 -6.97 6.23
N ALA A 414 -3.86 -6.43 6.82
CA ALA A 414 -4.03 -5.00 7.04
C ALA A 414 -3.35 -4.56 8.35
N ASP A 415 -2.75 -3.37 8.34
CA ASP A 415 -2.08 -2.80 9.51
C ASP A 415 -3.12 -2.40 10.57
N MET A 416 -2.86 -2.77 11.83
CA MET A 416 -3.74 -2.50 12.96
C MET A 416 -3.82 -1.00 13.33
N ASP A 417 -2.93 -0.17 12.81
CA ASP A 417 -3.05 1.29 12.92
C ASP A 417 -4.23 1.83 12.10
N ASN A 418 -4.69 1.08 11.08
CA ASN A 418 -5.87 1.39 10.28
C ASN A 418 -7.14 0.67 10.77
N LEU A 419 -7.13 0.14 11.99
CA LEU A 419 -8.30 -0.49 12.61
C LEU A 419 -9.44 0.53 12.75
N SER A 420 -10.58 0.22 12.13
CA SER A 420 -11.82 0.97 12.31
C SER A 420 -12.61 0.40 13.50
N MET A 421 -13.16 1.28 14.34
CA MET A 421 -14.10 0.91 15.40
C MET A 421 -15.38 1.73 15.26
N GLN A 422 -16.45 1.07 14.83
CA GLN A 422 -17.75 1.71 14.61
C GLN A 422 -18.74 1.27 15.68
N VAL A 423 -19.26 2.26 16.41
CA VAL A 423 -20.35 2.07 17.40
C VAL A 423 -21.64 2.66 16.83
N ARG A 424 -22.74 1.92 16.91
CA ARG A 424 -24.07 2.37 16.51
C ARG A 424 -25.06 2.12 17.63
N ARG A 425 -25.82 3.16 18.00
CA ARG A 425 -26.77 3.16 19.10
C ARG A 425 -28.14 3.65 18.62
N GLU A 426 -29.19 2.98 19.06
CA GLU A 426 -30.56 3.49 18.93
C GLU A 426 -31.39 3.01 20.12
N GLY A 427 -31.90 3.95 20.91
CA GLY A 427 -32.53 3.63 22.19
C GLY A 427 -31.55 2.93 23.12
N ASP A 428 -31.92 1.75 23.62
CA ASP A 428 -31.09 0.91 24.48
C ASP A 428 -30.30 -0.16 23.71
N LEU A 429 -30.32 -0.14 22.37
CA LEU A 429 -29.57 -1.09 21.53
C LEU A 429 -28.21 -0.51 21.14
N GLU A 430 -27.18 -1.34 21.22
CA GLU A 430 -25.82 -1.00 20.78
C GLU A 430 -25.20 -2.16 19.98
N ALA A 431 -24.61 -1.81 18.84
CA ALA A 431 -23.79 -2.71 18.04
C ALA A 431 -22.41 -2.07 17.78
N VAL A 432 -21.37 -2.87 17.91
CA VAL A 432 -19.98 -2.47 17.70
C VAL A 432 -19.34 -3.37 16.66
N ALA A 433 -18.71 -2.77 15.65
CA ALA A 433 -17.89 -3.46 14.67
C ALA A 433 -16.45 -2.96 14.74
N LEU A 434 -15.49 -3.85 15.00
CA LEU A 434 -14.07 -3.58 14.83
C LEU A 434 -13.60 -4.23 13.53
N VAL A 435 -13.11 -3.42 12.60
CA VAL A 435 -12.87 -3.84 11.21
C VAL A 435 -11.45 -3.48 10.79
N THR A 436 -10.76 -4.46 10.21
CA THR A 436 -9.56 -4.22 9.39
C THR A 436 -9.87 -4.63 7.97
N ALA A 437 -9.53 -3.80 6.98
CA ALA A 437 -9.86 -4.05 5.58
C ALA A 437 -8.69 -3.66 4.68
N GLY A 438 -8.33 -4.53 3.74
CA GLY A 438 -7.38 -4.23 2.67
C GLY A 438 -7.73 -5.02 1.41
N THR A 439 -7.85 -4.33 0.28
CA THR A 439 -8.33 -4.88 -1.00
C THR A 439 -7.32 -4.74 -2.15
N ARG A 440 -6.29 -3.89 -2.00
CA ARG A 440 -5.23 -3.76 -3.01
C ARG A 440 -4.44 -5.06 -3.11
N GLY A 441 -4.54 -5.74 -4.25
CA GLY A 441 -3.77 -6.95 -4.56
C GLY A 441 -4.56 -8.24 -4.49
N ASN A 442 -5.63 -8.33 -3.68
CA ASN A 442 -6.30 -9.61 -3.42
C ASN A 442 -7.84 -9.56 -3.36
N ALA A 443 -8.45 -8.43 -3.73
CA ALA A 443 -9.91 -8.34 -3.82
C ALA A 443 -10.45 -9.37 -4.81
N GLN A 444 -11.53 -10.06 -4.43
CA GLN A 444 -12.09 -11.16 -5.19
C GLN A 444 -13.58 -11.00 -5.48
N ARG A 445 -13.97 -11.39 -6.70
CA ARG A 445 -15.33 -11.80 -7.05
C ARG A 445 -15.42 -13.30 -6.84
N MET A 446 -15.88 -13.71 -5.66
CA MET A 446 -15.87 -15.11 -5.20
C MET A 446 -16.52 -16.10 -6.18
N SER A 447 -17.51 -15.65 -6.97
CA SER A 447 -18.23 -16.49 -7.94
C SER A 447 -17.54 -16.62 -9.31
N LYS A 448 -16.38 -15.99 -9.53
CA LYS A 448 -15.74 -15.86 -10.85
C LYS A 448 -14.23 -16.07 -10.79
N ASP A 449 -13.59 -15.53 -9.77
CA ASP A 449 -12.16 -15.68 -9.58
C ASP A 449 -11.79 -17.12 -9.24
N VAL A 450 -10.59 -17.52 -9.66
CA VAL A 450 -10.04 -18.83 -9.31
C VAL A 450 -9.37 -18.71 -7.94
N GLY A 451 -9.63 -19.66 -7.04
CA GLY A 451 -8.98 -19.71 -5.74
C GLY A 451 -7.47 -19.92 -5.89
N TYR A 452 -6.70 -18.83 -5.80
CA TYR A 452 -5.24 -18.83 -5.69
C TYR A 452 -4.80 -17.70 -4.77
N ALA A 453 -3.78 -17.97 -3.95
CA ALA A 453 -3.34 -17.10 -2.88
C ALA A 453 -2.06 -16.37 -3.23
N HIS A 454 -2.10 -15.28 -4.01
CA HIS A 454 -0.93 -14.43 -4.24
C HIS A 454 -1.30 -12.94 -4.13
N ALA A 455 -1.48 -12.46 -2.89
CA ALA A 455 -1.31 -11.07 -2.45
C ALA A 455 -1.83 -10.87 -1.01
N SER A 456 -1.27 -9.90 -0.28
CA SER A 456 -1.78 -9.46 1.02
C SER A 456 -3.01 -8.58 0.90
N GLY A 457 -3.92 -8.74 1.85
CA GLY A 457 -5.16 -8.00 2.02
C GLY A 457 -6.17 -8.90 2.71
N THR A 458 -7.01 -8.35 3.59
CA THR A 458 -8.02 -9.14 4.30
C THR A 458 -9.12 -8.21 4.78
N ILE A 459 -10.37 -8.63 4.76
CA ILE A 459 -11.44 -7.95 5.50
C ILE A 459 -11.83 -8.82 6.70
N ASN A 460 -11.42 -8.39 7.89
CA ASN A 460 -11.78 -9.03 9.16
C ASN A 460 -12.73 -8.16 9.95
N ILE A 461 -13.77 -8.77 10.50
CA ILE A 461 -14.85 -8.08 11.21
C ILE A 461 -15.09 -8.76 12.57
N LEU A 462 -14.91 -8.02 13.66
CA LEU A 462 -15.22 -8.47 15.01
C LEU A 462 -16.45 -7.72 15.53
N LEU A 463 -17.51 -8.45 15.88
CA LEU A 463 -18.82 -7.91 16.23
C LEU A 463 -19.18 -8.17 17.69
N LEU A 464 -19.62 -7.11 18.36
CA LEU A 464 -20.13 -7.12 19.73
C LEU A 464 -21.47 -6.37 19.82
N THR A 465 -22.30 -6.71 20.81
CA THR A 465 -23.55 -6.00 21.08
C THR A 465 -23.80 -5.93 22.59
N ASN A 466 -24.62 -5.00 23.05
CA ASN A 466 -25.06 -4.96 24.46
C ASN A 466 -26.24 -5.93 24.75
N ARG A 467 -26.34 -7.02 23.98
CA ARG A 467 -27.38 -8.04 24.04
C ARG A 467 -26.75 -9.41 24.14
N THR A 468 -27.52 -10.38 24.65
CA THR A 468 -27.17 -11.79 24.56
C THR A 468 -27.73 -12.34 23.24
N LEU A 469 -26.86 -12.69 22.31
CA LEU A 469 -27.26 -13.28 21.03
C LEU A 469 -27.44 -14.80 21.17
N ALA A 470 -28.61 -15.31 20.81
CA ALA A 470 -28.80 -16.75 20.65
C ALA A 470 -27.95 -17.30 19.49
N SER A 471 -27.67 -18.61 19.46
CA SER A 471 -26.84 -19.22 18.42
C SER A 471 -27.38 -18.96 17.00
N GLU A 472 -28.70 -19.00 16.82
CA GLU A 472 -29.35 -18.67 15.54
C GLU A 472 -29.19 -17.19 15.16
N ALA A 473 -29.11 -16.29 16.15
CA ALA A 473 -28.87 -14.88 15.94
C ALA A 473 -27.40 -14.62 15.56
N MET A 474 -26.44 -15.25 16.24
CA MET A 474 -25.02 -15.15 15.88
C MET A 474 -24.76 -15.63 14.45
N ALA A 475 -25.38 -16.76 14.05
CA ALA A 475 -25.28 -17.25 12.68
C ALA A 475 -25.90 -16.27 11.66
N ARG A 476 -27.04 -15.66 12.01
CA ARG A 476 -27.69 -14.64 11.17
C ARG A 476 -26.83 -13.37 11.01
N VAL A 477 -26.07 -12.99 12.04
CA VAL A 477 -25.15 -11.85 11.98
C VAL A 477 -24.12 -12.01 10.86
N ILE A 478 -23.60 -13.22 10.61
CA ILE A 478 -22.64 -13.47 9.52
C ILE A 478 -23.22 -13.08 8.15
N ILE A 479 -24.50 -13.36 7.90
CA ILE A 479 -25.18 -12.98 6.66
C ILE A 479 -25.30 -11.46 6.58
N THR A 480 -25.82 -10.82 7.63
CA THR A 480 -26.02 -9.37 7.69
C THR A 480 -24.70 -8.60 7.52
N ALA A 481 -23.63 -9.05 8.18
CA ALA A 481 -22.31 -8.46 8.05
C ALA A 481 -21.72 -8.68 6.65
N THR A 482 -21.95 -9.84 6.03
CA THR A 482 -21.49 -10.12 4.66
C THR A 482 -22.17 -9.23 3.62
N GLU A 483 -23.49 -9.03 3.74
CA GLU A 483 -24.24 -8.12 2.89
C GLU A 483 -23.76 -6.67 3.05
N ALA A 484 -23.59 -6.21 4.29
CA ALA A 484 -23.10 -4.85 4.59
C ALA A 484 -21.67 -4.60 4.08
N LYS A 485 -20.76 -5.56 4.28
CA LYS A 485 -19.39 -5.53 3.73
C LYS A 485 -19.43 -5.44 2.20
N THR A 486 -20.22 -6.30 1.55
CA THR A 486 -20.33 -6.32 0.09
C THR A 486 -20.87 -4.99 -0.44
N ALA A 487 -21.86 -4.41 0.24
CA ALA A 487 -22.39 -3.09 -0.10
C ALA A 487 -21.31 -2.01 0.00
N ALA A 488 -20.49 -1.99 1.06
CA ALA A 488 -19.38 -1.04 1.18
C ALA A 488 -18.35 -1.17 0.03
N LEU A 489 -18.06 -2.39 -0.42
CA LEU A 489 -17.18 -2.63 -1.57
C LEU A 489 -17.79 -2.14 -2.89
N LEU A 490 -19.10 -2.33 -3.08
CA LEU A 490 -19.83 -1.85 -4.26
C LEU A 490 -19.90 -0.33 -4.30
N ASP A 491 -20.21 0.31 -3.17
CA ASP A 491 -20.27 1.77 -3.06
C ASP A 491 -18.91 2.43 -3.33
N LEU A 492 -17.82 1.72 -3.03
CA LEU A 492 -16.45 2.11 -3.33
C LEU A 492 -15.94 1.59 -4.69
N ASP A 493 -16.77 0.98 -5.54
CA ASP A 493 -16.38 0.37 -6.83
C ASP A 493 -15.08 -0.47 -6.74
N ILE A 494 -14.94 -1.29 -5.71
CA ILE A 494 -13.78 -2.18 -5.56
C ILE A 494 -13.85 -3.27 -6.63
N ARG A 495 -12.76 -3.45 -7.37
CA ARG A 495 -12.68 -4.40 -8.50
C ARG A 495 -12.00 -5.70 -8.09
N SER A 496 -12.37 -6.79 -8.74
CA SER A 496 -11.58 -8.02 -8.64
C SER A 496 -10.15 -7.72 -9.09
N THR A 497 -9.16 -8.17 -8.30
CA THR A 497 -7.76 -8.00 -8.67
C THR A 497 -7.38 -8.93 -9.81
N ALA A 498 -7.95 -10.13 -9.90
CA ALA A 498 -7.66 -11.06 -10.98
C ALA A 498 -8.38 -10.67 -12.27
N LEU A 499 -9.69 -10.39 -12.17
CA LEU A 499 -10.59 -10.14 -13.29
C LEU A 499 -11.32 -8.79 -13.12
N PRO A 500 -10.62 -7.65 -13.22
CA PRO A 500 -11.23 -6.33 -12.93
C PRO A 500 -12.38 -5.94 -13.87
N TRP A 501 -12.47 -6.59 -15.03
CA TRP A 501 -13.51 -6.39 -16.04
C TRP A 501 -14.38 -7.65 -16.20
N PRO A 502 -15.72 -7.54 -16.21
CA PRO A 502 -16.56 -6.47 -15.68
C PRO A 502 -16.85 -6.66 -14.18
N TYR A 503 -16.01 -7.39 -13.43
CA TYR A 503 -16.40 -7.90 -12.12
C TYR A 503 -16.02 -6.98 -10.95
N PRO A 504 -17.01 -6.42 -10.21
CA PRO A 504 -16.77 -5.85 -8.89
C PRO A 504 -16.49 -6.96 -7.88
N ALA A 505 -15.65 -6.67 -6.90
CA ALA A 505 -15.32 -7.58 -5.81
C ALA A 505 -16.49 -7.71 -4.81
N THR A 506 -16.55 -8.86 -4.15
CA THR A 506 -17.54 -9.16 -3.09
C THR A 506 -16.88 -9.35 -1.72
N GLY A 507 -15.56 -9.35 -1.67
CA GLY A 507 -14.75 -9.60 -0.49
C GLY A 507 -13.28 -9.75 -0.86
N THR A 508 -12.48 -10.31 0.05
CA THR A 508 -11.19 -10.91 -0.27
C THR A 508 -11.27 -12.44 -0.20
N GLY A 509 -10.22 -13.12 -0.64
CA GLY A 509 -10.12 -14.58 -0.50
C GLY A 509 -9.93 -15.07 0.94
N THR A 510 -9.81 -14.16 1.91
CA THR A 510 -9.41 -14.43 3.31
C THR A 510 -10.34 -13.81 4.34
N ASP A 511 -11.50 -13.30 3.92
CA ASP A 511 -12.45 -12.63 4.81
C ASP A 511 -12.79 -13.48 6.04
N SER A 512 -12.66 -12.91 7.24
CA SER A 512 -12.97 -13.61 8.49
C SER A 512 -13.86 -12.78 9.41
N MET A 513 -14.68 -13.44 10.23
CA MET A 513 -15.53 -12.78 11.21
C MET A 513 -15.53 -13.50 12.55
N ILE A 514 -15.59 -12.71 13.63
CA ILE A 514 -15.90 -13.19 14.98
C ILE A 514 -17.16 -12.46 15.45
N VAL A 515 -18.17 -13.21 15.88
CA VAL A 515 -19.37 -12.70 16.54
C VAL A 515 -19.36 -13.15 17.99
N VAL A 516 -19.33 -12.19 18.92
CA VAL A 516 -19.36 -12.46 20.36
C VAL A 516 -20.81 -12.55 20.83
N GLN A 517 -21.14 -13.56 21.64
CA GLN A 517 -22.49 -13.75 22.20
C GLN A 517 -22.98 -12.51 22.95
N GLY A 518 -22.11 -11.93 23.78
CA GLY A 518 -22.39 -10.75 24.59
C GLY A 518 -23.27 -11.05 25.81
N GLU A 519 -23.54 -10.00 26.57
CA GLU A 519 -24.40 -10.01 27.76
C GLU A 519 -25.51 -8.97 27.63
N GLY A 520 -26.65 -9.22 28.29
CA GLY A 520 -27.82 -8.35 28.27
C GLY A 520 -29.10 -9.08 27.84
N PRO A 521 -30.20 -8.36 27.51
CA PRO A 521 -31.44 -8.97 27.06
C PRO A 521 -31.25 -9.90 25.85
N LEU A 522 -31.98 -11.01 25.83
CA LEU A 522 -31.86 -12.04 24.79
C LEU A 522 -32.39 -11.56 23.45
N VAL A 523 -31.60 -11.77 22.39
CA VAL A 523 -31.98 -11.54 20.99
C VAL A 523 -31.86 -12.84 20.20
N ARG A 524 -32.94 -13.21 19.51
CA ARG A 524 -33.01 -14.42 18.66
C ARG A 524 -32.95 -14.13 17.16
N TYR A 525 -33.04 -12.86 16.75
CA TYR A 525 -33.04 -12.49 15.33
C TYR A 525 -32.33 -11.16 15.10
N THR A 526 -31.39 -11.17 14.14
CA THR A 526 -30.49 -10.06 13.79
C THR A 526 -30.51 -9.74 12.29
N GLY A 527 -31.54 -10.20 11.56
CA GLY A 527 -31.72 -9.89 10.15
C GLY A 527 -32.29 -8.47 9.92
N GLY A 528 -32.47 -8.09 8.65
CA GLY A 528 -32.85 -6.72 8.25
C GLY A 528 -34.19 -6.19 8.79
N HIS A 529 -35.07 -7.05 9.32
CA HIS A 529 -36.32 -6.63 9.99
C HIS A 529 -36.15 -6.35 11.49
N ALA A 530 -34.96 -6.58 12.06
CA ALA A 530 -34.65 -6.26 13.45
C ALA A 530 -33.79 -5.00 13.52
N LYS A 531 -34.13 -4.11 14.46
CA LYS A 531 -33.37 -2.88 14.68
C LYS A 531 -31.89 -3.15 14.99
N ILE A 532 -31.59 -4.18 15.80
CA ILE A 532 -30.20 -4.56 16.06
C ILE A 532 -29.46 -5.04 14.80
N GLY A 533 -30.16 -5.69 13.86
CA GLY A 533 -29.61 -6.10 12.57
C GLY A 533 -29.25 -4.90 11.69
N GLU A 534 -30.11 -3.88 11.67
CA GLU A 534 -29.84 -2.59 11.02
C GLU A 534 -28.58 -1.91 11.60
N LEU A 535 -28.46 -1.85 12.93
CA LEU A 535 -27.29 -1.24 13.58
C LEU A 535 -26.00 -2.00 13.26
N ILE A 536 -26.04 -3.34 13.26
CA ILE A 536 -24.91 -4.19 12.85
C ILE A 536 -24.53 -3.88 11.40
N ALA A 537 -25.49 -3.87 10.47
CA ALA A 537 -25.22 -3.59 9.06
C ALA A 537 -24.59 -2.20 8.87
N LYS A 538 -25.12 -1.18 9.53
CA LYS A 538 -24.58 0.20 9.49
C LYS A 538 -23.17 0.30 10.09
N ALA A 539 -22.89 -0.42 11.18
CA ALA A 539 -21.57 -0.44 11.80
C ALA A 539 -20.54 -1.14 10.91
N VAL A 540 -20.90 -2.29 10.33
CA VAL A 540 -20.02 -3.05 9.43
C VAL A 540 -19.73 -2.28 8.15
N HIS A 541 -20.76 -1.74 7.48
CA HIS A 541 -20.58 -0.97 6.25
C HIS A 541 -19.62 0.21 6.48
N ALA A 542 -19.90 1.04 7.49
CA ALA A 542 -19.04 2.16 7.82
C ALA A 542 -17.63 1.72 8.23
N GLY A 543 -17.50 0.59 8.93
CA GLY A 543 -16.22 0.09 9.40
C GLY A 543 -15.34 -0.42 8.27
N VAL A 544 -15.93 -1.11 7.29
CA VAL A 544 -15.24 -1.53 6.07
C VAL A 544 -14.83 -0.31 5.25
N THR A 545 -15.72 0.68 5.08
CA THR A 545 -15.40 1.91 4.35
C THR A 545 -14.25 2.68 5.01
N GLU A 546 -14.31 2.93 6.32
CA GLU A 546 -13.25 3.65 7.04
C GLU A 546 -11.92 2.89 7.02
N ALA A 547 -11.94 1.57 7.23
CA ALA A 547 -10.73 0.76 7.20
C ALA A 547 -10.08 0.74 5.81
N LEU A 548 -10.85 0.70 4.71
CA LEU A 548 -10.30 0.78 3.35
C LEU A 548 -9.74 2.17 3.01
N ILE A 549 -10.35 3.24 3.53
CA ILE A 549 -9.81 4.59 3.42
C ILE A 549 -8.45 4.65 4.12
N GLY A 550 -8.34 4.18 5.37
CA GLY A 550 -7.09 4.18 6.13
C GLY A 550 -6.01 3.30 5.49
N GLN A 551 -6.36 2.06 5.13
CA GLN A 551 -5.40 1.06 4.67
C GLN A 551 -4.96 1.23 3.22
N ASN A 552 -5.85 1.68 2.33
CA ASN A 552 -5.60 1.72 0.89
C ASN A 552 -5.78 3.11 0.27
N GLY A 553 -6.20 4.12 1.04
CA GLY A 553 -6.52 5.46 0.54
C GLY A 553 -7.77 5.51 -0.34
N ILE A 554 -8.55 4.43 -0.39
CA ILE A 554 -9.66 4.26 -1.31
C ILE A 554 -10.90 4.98 -0.76
N LYS A 555 -11.40 5.96 -1.51
CA LYS A 555 -12.60 6.74 -1.16
C LYS A 555 -13.57 6.85 -2.34
N ALA A 556 -14.81 7.24 -2.06
CA ALA A 556 -15.71 7.69 -3.11
C ALA A 556 -15.16 8.95 -3.82
N GLY A 557 -15.50 9.15 -5.09
CA GLY A 557 -15.01 10.30 -5.87
C GLY A 557 -13.50 10.26 -6.15
N ARG A 558 -12.95 9.07 -6.42
CA ARG A 558 -11.62 8.91 -7.03
C ARG A 558 -11.66 9.46 -8.46
N ASN A 559 -10.52 9.97 -8.92
CA ASN A 559 -10.42 10.46 -10.29
C ASN A 559 -10.42 9.28 -11.28
N VAL A 560 -10.62 9.60 -12.55
CA VAL A 560 -10.67 8.60 -13.62
C VAL A 560 -9.38 7.77 -13.73
N LEU A 561 -8.20 8.39 -13.55
CA LEU A 561 -6.92 7.68 -13.63
C LEU A 561 -6.80 6.58 -12.57
N GLN A 562 -7.24 6.87 -11.35
CA GLN A 562 -7.29 5.88 -10.26
C GLN A 562 -8.26 4.73 -10.61
N ARG A 563 -9.45 5.04 -11.15
CA ARG A 563 -10.42 4.02 -11.55
C ARG A 563 -9.94 3.13 -12.70
N LEU A 564 -9.10 3.66 -13.58
CA LEU A 564 -8.45 2.92 -14.67
C LEU A 564 -7.28 2.07 -14.17
N ASP A 565 -6.47 2.58 -13.25
CA ASP A 565 -5.39 1.83 -12.60
C ASP A 565 -5.92 0.62 -11.81
N GLU A 566 -7.01 0.81 -11.06
CA GLU A 566 -7.75 -0.28 -10.37
C GLU A 566 -8.26 -1.38 -11.33
N ARG A 567 -8.35 -1.05 -12.62
CA ARG A 567 -8.75 -1.95 -13.70
C ARG A 567 -7.58 -2.41 -14.57
N LYS A 568 -6.34 -2.23 -14.07
CA LYS A 568 -5.06 -2.58 -14.72
C LYS A 568 -4.84 -1.87 -16.06
N LEU A 569 -5.32 -0.64 -16.17
CA LEU A 569 -5.21 0.15 -17.40
C LEU A 569 -4.48 1.47 -17.12
N SER A 570 -3.16 1.42 -17.19
CA SER A 570 -2.32 2.63 -17.09
C SER A 570 -2.32 3.44 -18.40
N LEU A 571 -1.88 4.70 -18.34
CA LEU A 571 -1.76 5.54 -19.54
C LEU A 571 -0.71 4.97 -20.52
N GLU A 572 0.40 4.48 -20.00
CA GLU A 572 1.45 3.83 -20.79
C GLU A 572 0.87 2.60 -21.52
N ARG A 573 0.02 1.83 -20.83
CA ARG A 573 -0.65 0.69 -21.44
C ARG A 573 -1.64 1.14 -22.51
N LEU A 574 -2.44 2.17 -22.27
CA LEU A 574 -3.36 2.73 -23.26
C LEU A 574 -2.62 3.17 -24.52
N VAL A 575 -1.51 3.90 -24.38
CA VAL A 575 -0.71 4.36 -25.52
C VAL A 575 -0.18 3.19 -26.35
N GLN A 576 0.20 2.06 -25.73
CA GLN A 576 0.65 0.87 -26.45
C GLN A 576 -0.50 0.13 -27.17
N LEU A 577 -1.73 0.25 -26.68
CA LEU A 577 -2.88 -0.46 -27.23
C LEU A 577 -3.40 0.16 -28.54
N TYR A 578 -3.14 1.44 -28.76
CA TYR A 578 -3.66 2.18 -29.93
C TYR A 578 -2.53 2.68 -30.83
N PRO A 579 -2.62 2.48 -32.14
CA PRO A 579 -1.71 3.14 -33.07
C PRO A 579 -1.94 4.65 -33.04
N SER A 580 -0.85 5.43 -33.02
CA SER A 580 -0.90 6.89 -33.06
C SER A 580 0.23 7.43 -33.94
N THR A 581 -0.03 8.56 -34.59
CA THR A 581 0.98 9.34 -35.31
C THR A 581 1.82 10.20 -34.37
N LEU A 582 1.35 10.42 -33.14
CA LEU A 582 2.11 11.14 -32.13
C LEU A 582 3.17 10.23 -31.50
N PRO A 583 4.33 10.79 -31.09
CA PRO A 583 5.25 10.08 -30.22
C PRO A 583 4.51 9.58 -28.96
N PRO A 584 4.79 8.36 -28.47
CA PRO A 584 4.10 7.77 -27.32
C PRO A 584 4.03 8.70 -26.10
N GLN A 585 5.13 9.37 -25.80
CA GLN A 585 5.27 10.32 -24.69
C GLN A 585 4.33 11.53 -24.83
N GLU A 586 4.17 12.03 -26.06
CA GLU A 586 3.30 13.17 -26.33
C GLU A 586 1.82 12.76 -26.26
N LEU A 587 1.47 11.58 -26.76
CA LEU A 587 0.11 11.05 -26.64
C LEU A 587 -0.25 10.82 -25.17
N GLU A 588 0.66 10.25 -24.37
CA GLU A 588 0.46 10.03 -22.94
C GLU A 588 0.14 11.33 -22.21
N ARG A 589 0.94 12.37 -22.44
CA ARG A 589 0.74 13.71 -21.84
C ARG A 589 -0.60 14.32 -22.23
N ARG A 590 -0.99 14.20 -23.50
CA ARG A 590 -2.29 14.71 -23.98
C ARG A 590 -3.45 13.93 -23.38
N LEU A 591 -3.33 12.61 -23.27
CA LEU A 591 -4.34 11.77 -22.62
C LEU A 591 -4.50 12.13 -21.15
N GLU A 592 -3.40 12.30 -20.42
CA GLU A 592 -3.46 12.69 -19.01
C GLU A 592 -4.21 14.01 -18.83
N ARG A 593 -3.82 15.06 -19.59
CA ARG A 593 -4.49 16.36 -19.55
C ARG A 593 -5.98 16.28 -19.94
N ALA A 594 -6.29 15.52 -20.99
CA ALA A 594 -7.68 15.34 -21.41
C ALA A 594 -8.51 14.65 -20.33
N LEU A 595 -7.95 13.67 -19.63
CA LEU A 595 -8.62 12.95 -18.53
C LEU A 595 -8.78 13.79 -17.26
N GLU A 596 -8.07 14.92 -17.14
CA GLU A 596 -8.30 15.91 -16.09
C GLU A 596 -9.45 16.88 -16.43
N GLU A 597 -9.85 17.00 -17.71
CA GLU A 597 -10.98 17.82 -18.10
C GLU A 597 -12.32 17.23 -17.61
N PRO A 598 -13.15 17.97 -16.85
CA PRO A 598 -14.35 17.40 -16.22
C PRO A 598 -15.33 16.74 -17.20
N ALA A 599 -15.48 17.27 -18.41
CA ALA A 599 -16.38 16.72 -19.42
C ALA A 599 -15.90 15.36 -19.95
N ILE A 600 -14.59 15.22 -20.18
CA ILE A 600 -13.98 13.98 -20.66
C ILE A 600 -13.92 12.96 -19.52
N ALA A 601 -13.51 13.37 -18.32
CA ALA A 601 -13.51 12.51 -17.14
C ALA A 601 -14.90 11.91 -16.87
N GLY A 602 -15.96 12.75 -16.86
CA GLY A 602 -17.34 12.29 -16.66
C GLY A 602 -17.84 11.37 -17.79
N PHE A 603 -17.40 11.59 -19.03
CA PHE A 603 -17.68 10.68 -20.13
C PHE A 603 -17.03 9.31 -19.95
N ILE A 604 -15.77 9.26 -19.52
CA ILE A 604 -15.08 7.99 -19.22
C ILE A 604 -15.73 7.28 -18.03
N GLU A 605 -16.07 7.99 -16.96
CA GLU A 605 -16.77 7.41 -15.81
C GLU A 605 -18.11 6.80 -16.18
N THR A 606 -18.85 7.48 -17.07
CA THR A 606 -20.12 6.97 -17.63
C THR A 606 -19.87 5.72 -18.49
N ALA A 607 -18.83 5.76 -19.33
CA ALA A 607 -18.45 4.61 -20.16
C ALA A 607 -18.06 3.39 -19.32
N LEU A 608 -17.37 3.57 -18.20
CA LEU A 608 -17.04 2.48 -17.27
C LEU A 608 -18.30 1.80 -16.72
N ALA A 609 -19.28 2.59 -16.28
CA ALA A 609 -20.55 2.05 -15.76
C ALA A 609 -21.34 1.30 -16.86
N ILE A 610 -21.43 1.87 -18.05
CA ILE A 610 -22.11 1.25 -19.20
C ILE A 610 -21.38 -0.01 -19.65
N SER A 611 -20.04 -0.01 -19.64
CA SER A 611 -19.22 -1.16 -19.98
C SER A 611 -19.50 -2.33 -19.03
N ASP A 612 -19.52 -2.08 -17.72
CA ASP A 612 -19.83 -3.11 -16.72
C ASP A 612 -21.27 -3.64 -16.87
N ALA A 613 -22.24 -2.76 -17.05
CA ALA A 613 -23.65 -3.12 -17.22
C ALA A 613 -23.92 -3.86 -18.54
N SER A 614 -23.24 -3.48 -19.62
CA SER A 614 -23.35 -4.16 -20.91
C SER A 614 -22.68 -5.54 -20.88
N GLY A 615 -21.48 -5.63 -20.28
CA GLY A 615 -20.78 -6.91 -20.11
C GLY A 615 -21.52 -7.93 -19.24
N SER A 616 -22.42 -7.45 -18.37
CA SER A 616 -23.31 -8.28 -17.55
C SER A 616 -24.71 -8.48 -18.13
N GLY A 617 -24.99 -7.94 -19.33
CA GLY A 617 -26.27 -8.07 -20.01
C GLY A 617 -27.40 -7.20 -19.45
N GLN A 618 -27.10 -6.27 -18.52
CA GLN A 618 -28.07 -5.32 -17.97
C GLN A 618 -28.40 -4.19 -18.97
N ILE A 619 -27.45 -3.86 -19.86
CA ILE A 619 -27.67 -2.95 -20.99
C ILE A 619 -27.45 -3.71 -22.30
N ALA A 620 -28.54 -4.02 -23.00
CA ALA A 620 -28.50 -4.75 -24.27
C ALA A 620 -28.39 -3.82 -25.51
N ASN A 621 -28.94 -2.61 -25.45
CA ASN A 621 -28.94 -1.67 -26.56
C ASN A 621 -28.09 -0.44 -26.22
N LEU A 622 -27.00 -0.26 -26.98
CA LEU A 622 -26.04 0.82 -26.76
C LEU A 622 -26.33 2.09 -27.58
N THR A 623 -27.35 2.14 -28.44
CA THR A 623 -27.59 3.26 -29.39
C THR A 623 -27.59 4.64 -28.73
N ALA A 624 -28.15 4.77 -27.52
CA ALA A 624 -28.11 6.04 -26.78
C ALA A 624 -26.66 6.45 -26.41
N PHE A 625 -25.87 5.49 -25.94
CA PHE A 625 -24.45 5.69 -25.65
C PHE A 625 -23.65 5.99 -26.93
N GLU A 626 -23.99 5.38 -28.07
CA GLU A 626 -23.32 5.68 -29.34
C GLU A 626 -23.52 7.14 -29.78
N ARG A 627 -24.70 7.72 -29.51
CA ARG A 627 -24.94 9.15 -29.75
C ARG A 627 -24.08 10.03 -28.84
N MET A 628 -23.85 9.61 -27.59
CA MET A 628 -22.93 10.31 -26.69
C MET A 628 -21.49 10.26 -27.22
N CYS A 629 -21.05 9.11 -27.75
CA CYS A 629 -19.75 9.01 -28.41
C CYS A 629 -19.62 9.99 -29.58
N SER A 630 -20.65 10.10 -30.44
CA SER A 630 -20.64 11.04 -31.57
C SER A 630 -20.57 12.51 -31.11
N ALA A 631 -21.29 12.88 -30.05
CA ALA A 631 -21.21 14.22 -29.47
C ALA A 631 -19.82 14.52 -28.89
N MET A 632 -19.20 13.53 -28.24
CA MET A 632 -17.84 13.66 -27.73
C MET A 632 -16.81 13.78 -28.88
N SER A 633 -17.00 13.07 -30.00
CA SER A 633 -16.18 13.27 -31.20
C SER A 633 -16.23 14.71 -31.68
N GLU A 634 -17.43 15.26 -31.81
CA GLU A 634 -17.64 16.63 -32.27
C GLU A 634 -16.97 17.63 -31.34
N GLN A 635 -17.02 17.40 -30.03
CA GLN A 635 -16.32 18.23 -29.05
C GLN A 635 -14.78 18.16 -29.20
N LEU A 636 -14.23 16.97 -29.45
CA LEU A 636 -12.78 16.78 -29.56
C LEU A 636 -12.19 17.29 -30.87
N THR A 637 -12.89 17.15 -31.99
CA THR A 637 -12.35 17.37 -33.34
C THR A 637 -13.15 18.35 -34.19
N GLY A 638 -14.30 18.82 -33.71
CA GLY A 638 -15.26 19.60 -34.52
C GLY A 638 -16.02 18.75 -35.55
N THR A 639 -15.92 17.42 -35.50
CA THR A 639 -16.56 16.51 -36.46
C THR A 639 -17.26 15.34 -35.76
N THR A 640 -18.47 15.00 -36.22
CA THR A 640 -19.27 13.88 -35.68
C THR A 640 -18.86 12.51 -36.26
N THR A 641 -18.00 12.49 -37.27
CA THR A 641 -17.63 11.30 -38.06
C THR A 641 -16.26 10.73 -37.70
N LEU A 642 -15.71 11.07 -36.53
CA LEU A 642 -14.41 10.56 -36.10
C LEU A 642 -14.46 9.03 -36.01
N VAL A 643 -13.63 8.37 -36.82
CA VAL A 643 -13.45 6.92 -36.75
C VAL A 643 -12.57 6.61 -35.54
N PRO A 644 -13.05 5.84 -34.55
CA PRO A 644 -12.21 5.45 -33.41
C PRO A 644 -10.97 4.70 -33.87
N ALA A 645 -9.83 4.96 -33.24
CA ALA A 645 -8.63 4.16 -33.46
C ALA A 645 -8.91 2.69 -33.10
N THR A 646 -8.53 1.77 -33.98
CA THR A 646 -8.67 0.34 -33.74
C THR A 646 -7.66 -0.10 -32.71
N ILE A 647 -8.11 -0.83 -31.69
CA ILE A 647 -7.24 -1.43 -30.69
C ILE A 647 -6.41 -2.57 -31.32
N ASN A 648 -5.10 -2.61 -31.04
CA ASN A 648 -4.19 -3.63 -31.57
C ASN A 648 -4.52 -5.05 -31.06
N THR A 649 -5.12 -5.13 -29.87
CA THR A 649 -5.44 -6.39 -29.15
C THR A 649 -6.84 -6.30 -28.53
N PRO A 650 -7.90 -6.64 -29.28
CA PRO A 650 -9.29 -6.35 -28.90
C PRO A 650 -9.78 -7.08 -27.65
N ASP A 651 -9.18 -8.21 -27.29
CA ASP A 651 -9.59 -8.99 -26.11
C ASP A 651 -9.13 -8.36 -24.78
N LEU A 652 -8.29 -7.32 -24.81
CA LEU A 652 -7.73 -6.69 -23.61
C LEU A 652 -8.63 -5.63 -22.99
N LEU A 653 -9.62 -5.11 -23.72
CA LEU A 653 -10.58 -4.13 -23.21
C LEU A 653 -12.01 -4.53 -23.58
N PRO A 654 -12.99 -4.30 -22.69
CA PRO A 654 -14.39 -4.43 -23.06
C PRO A 654 -14.73 -3.56 -24.28
N PRO A 655 -15.64 -3.99 -25.18
CA PRO A 655 -15.92 -3.28 -26.44
C PRO A 655 -16.30 -1.81 -26.28
N VAL A 656 -17.07 -1.49 -25.22
CA VAL A 656 -17.45 -0.11 -24.87
C VAL A 656 -16.21 0.74 -24.60
N MET A 657 -15.30 0.26 -23.74
CA MET A 657 -14.07 0.98 -23.40
C MET A 657 -13.09 1.05 -24.58
N ALA A 658 -12.97 -0.04 -25.34
CA ALA A 658 -12.12 -0.09 -26.52
C ALA A 658 -12.51 1.01 -27.54
N ARG A 659 -13.81 1.23 -27.74
CA ARG A 659 -14.32 2.29 -28.62
C ARG A 659 -14.06 3.68 -28.06
N VAL A 660 -14.33 3.88 -26.78
CA VAL A 660 -14.20 5.19 -26.11
C VAL A 660 -12.76 5.68 -26.10
N PHE A 661 -11.80 4.81 -25.76
CA PHE A 661 -10.38 5.19 -25.84
C PHE A 661 -9.90 5.34 -27.27
N GLY A 662 -10.40 4.53 -28.21
CA GLY A 662 -10.12 4.72 -29.63
C GLY A 662 -10.58 6.09 -30.14
N LEU A 663 -11.73 6.58 -29.64
CA LEU A 663 -12.24 7.92 -29.91
C LEU A 663 -11.28 8.99 -29.40
N LEU A 664 -10.87 8.90 -28.13
CA LEU A 664 -9.99 9.86 -27.49
C LEU A 664 -8.62 9.91 -28.19
N VAL A 665 -8.01 8.75 -28.44
CA VAL A 665 -6.71 8.68 -29.12
C VAL A 665 -6.78 9.28 -30.52
N ALA A 666 -7.81 8.95 -31.31
CA ALA A 666 -8.00 9.52 -32.64
C ALA A 666 -8.20 11.04 -32.59
N GLY A 667 -9.01 11.52 -31.63
CA GLY A 667 -9.27 12.95 -31.47
C GLY A 667 -8.03 13.74 -31.06
N LEU A 668 -7.29 13.25 -30.07
CA LEU A 668 -6.06 13.90 -29.59
C LEU A 668 -4.90 13.85 -30.59
N SER A 669 -4.91 12.86 -31.49
CA SER A 669 -3.90 12.73 -32.56
C SER A 669 -4.18 13.62 -33.78
N THR A 670 -5.43 14.07 -33.95
CA THR A 670 -5.88 14.88 -35.11
C THR A 670 -6.21 16.33 -34.75
N GLY A 671 -6.50 16.61 -33.48
CA GLY A 671 -6.81 17.95 -33.00
C GLY A 671 -5.61 18.90 -33.03
N PRO A 672 -5.84 20.23 -33.17
CA PRO A 672 -4.78 21.21 -33.09
C PRO A 672 -4.03 21.07 -31.76
N THR A 673 -2.70 21.19 -31.77
CA THR A 673 -1.92 21.40 -30.54
C THR A 673 -2.57 22.56 -29.81
N THR A 674 -3.11 22.33 -28.61
CA THR A 674 -3.66 23.39 -27.77
C THR A 674 -2.53 24.28 -27.28
N SER A 675 -2.03 25.14 -28.17
CA SER A 675 -1.14 26.27 -27.90
C SER A 675 -1.92 27.42 -27.28
N LYS A 676 -2.70 27.14 -26.24
CA LYS A 676 -2.91 28.12 -25.17
C LYS A 676 -1.83 27.92 -24.13
N GLU A 677 -0.58 27.91 -24.58
CA GLU A 677 0.54 28.38 -23.78
C GLU A 677 0.34 29.89 -23.69
N SER A 678 -0.36 30.34 -22.65
CA SER A 678 -0.16 31.68 -22.14
C SER A 678 1.30 31.75 -21.72
N GLN A 679 2.16 32.29 -22.60
CA GLN A 679 3.46 32.81 -22.22
C GLN A 679 3.27 33.80 -21.06
N PRO A 680 4.18 33.84 -20.07
CA PRO A 680 4.25 35.00 -19.18
C PRO A 680 4.49 36.30 -19.97
#